data_AF-A0A0B6S3F2-F1
#
_entry.id   AF-A0A0B6S3F2-F1
#
_cell.length_a   1.000
_cell.length_b   1.000
_cell.length_c   1.000
_cell.angle_alpha   90.00
_cell.angle_beta   90.00
_cell.angle_gamma   90.00
#
_symmetry.space_group_name_H-M   'P 1'
#
loop_
_entity.id
_entity.type
_entity.pdbx_description
1 polymer ?
#
loop_
_entity_poly.entity_id
_entity_poly.type
_entity_poly.pdbx_seq_one_letter_code
_entity_poly.pdbx_strand_id
1 'polypeptide(L)'
;MDSPFSPHLYFCDARFVGALDAWPAWFERIAASGFDHVVIGAFNAAGRGGHPRVVADHDRPADALATRLDTADALATLVEQAREFDLKLMLDVTLDRIAVEHPLRRASPDWYVERHHDDARIDPRTAAFEQTVAYADLTRPEVADALSGWWHGRFATLSAAGIAGFLVDAPQRLPAQWWRSWLASRHGELHDVRWLAGIPGHARDTLAAFEGAGFDGVFSSLRWWDGRAPWLVDEHALLRRVGSPIAYPDAFEGPRLAHDLRGASREAQERAYRRALEAAAALGTGWLVPMGFERGVAIPLMTPHAQPGAFRDAFEAAPFDLSDALAEANRRRHASPVFASRGELAVLSGADAAATVLLRGSDASLEQADDALLIALNPDLDRAARVDPGACLAGVPGAFTRFAPLAAARRAKAAPLDAFELPPGGLALLRASRAKPVKPGKDAKAGKDTPDDATATGGARRRGKPGANALTAALAADRIAIERVEPAVDGGRFAAKRVVGERAVVGATLIADGHARLGAVVAWRAADEAEWHEVPLAPLGNDRWQAAIPLDRIGRHLFRIVAWRDDWGSLVDDIGKKHKAGQDVALELQEARALLADALDAAKGTHDDDSVADLRRIAAEFDSSDAERRLALVLAPPSAAAYAALGRRSAQTQDPTVYPIDVERRAARFGSWYEMFPRSASDDPQRHGTFEDVARHLPRIREMGFDVLYFPPIHPIGLTARKGRNNSLRAGPEDVGSPYAIGSPIGGHADVHPSLGSLASFRALVEAAHAHGIEIALDFAVQCSPDHPWLAQHPGWFAWRPDGSLRFAENPPKRYQDIVNPDFYAADAMPDLWIALRDVVLHWIEAGVKLFRVDNPHTKPLPFWAWLIEDIRARHPDVVFLSEAFTRPAMMYRLAKVGFSQSYTYFTWRESKHELRAYLQELADGAPREFFRPNFFVNTPDINPRYLHNAPRSQFVIRAALAALLSGVWGMYSGFEIGESAPLDEAGEEYRDAEKYELRARDWHRPGNLAGEIALLNRVRRTHPALQTHLGITFLDSPNDSVLVFRKATPNLDSVIVAAVSLDPWAPQATDFTLDAALYAGWAVPEGAALRVTDLAAGHTARWHGTRQYVNLDPHALPFAIWRIAPDAPHLPAYATQPATSGSGDQR
;
A
#
# COMPACT_ATOMS: atom_id res chain seq x y z
N MET A 1 8.09 43.73 -3.95
CA MET A 1 6.98 43.08 -4.68
C MET A 1 5.84 44.06 -4.65
N ASP A 2 5.39 44.52 -5.81
CA ASP A 2 4.21 45.38 -5.88
C ASP A 2 3.02 44.66 -5.27
N SER A 3 2.18 45.39 -4.54
CA SER A 3 0.96 44.84 -3.96
C SER A 3 0.11 44.19 -5.07
N PRO A 4 -0.49 43.02 -4.84
CA PRO A 4 -1.43 42.44 -5.79
C PRO A 4 -2.50 43.45 -6.22
N PHE A 5 -2.85 43.44 -7.50
CA PHE A 5 -3.96 44.23 -8.00
C PHE A 5 -5.27 43.70 -7.39
N SER A 6 -5.92 44.48 -6.52
CA SER A 6 -7.11 44.08 -5.76
C SER A 6 -8.27 45.04 -6.05
N PRO A 7 -8.78 45.09 -7.30
CA PRO A 7 -9.75 46.09 -7.70
C PRO A 7 -11.17 45.76 -7.20
N HIS A 8 -11.97 46.81 -7.03
CA HIS A 8 -13.42 46.75 -6.87
C HIS A 8 -14.05 47.24 -8.17
N LEU A 9 -14.38 46.29 -9.05
CA LEU A 9 -14.87 46.55 -10.40
C LEU A 9 -16.40 46.60 -10.44
N TYR A 10 -16.96 47.54 -11.20
CA TYR A 10 -18.37 47.55 -11.56
C TYR A 10 -18.53 47.44 -13.08
N PHE A 11 -19.37 46.53 -13.58
CA PHE A 11 -19.53 46.32 -15.03
C PHE A 11 -20.79 46.98 -15.57
N CYS A 12 -20.64 47.79 -16.62
CA CYS A 12 -21.71 48.48 -17.32
C CYS A 12 -21.77 48.06 -18.80
N ASP A 13 -22.94 47.65 -19.28
CA ASP A 13 -23.23 47.51 -20.72
C ASP A 13 -23.64 48.89 -21.26
N ALA A 14 -22.83 49.47 -22.13
CA ALA A 14 -22.99 50.84 -22.62
C ALA A 14 -24.37 51.09 -23.27
N ARG A 15 -24.99 50.05 -23.85
CA ARG A 15 -26.28 50.16 -24.52
C ARG A 15 -27.44 50.36 -23.55
N PHE A 16 -27.29 49.91 -22.30
CA PHE A 16 -28.29 50.12 -21.24
C PHE A 16 -28.09 51.45 -20.50
N VAL A 17 -26.85 51.96 -20.44
CA VAL A 17 -26.58 53.30 -19.94
C VAL A 17 -27.10 54.36 -20.92
N GLY A 18 -26.80 54.19 -22.22
CA GLY A 18 -27.28 55.06 -23.29
C GLY A 18 -26.31 56.18 -23.65
N ALA A 19 -26.85 57.36 -23.96
CA ALA A 19 -26.10 58.51 -24.48
C ALA A 19 -24.97 58.97 -23.53
N LEU A 20 -23.92 59.60 -24.07
CA LEU A 20 -22.74 60.04 -23.30
C LEU A 20 -23.06 60.96 -22.11
N ASP A 21 -24.19 61.67 -22.15
CA ASP A 21 -24.66 62.54 -21.06
C ASP A 21 -25.35 61.81 -19.91
N ALA A 22 -25.71 60.52 -20.08
CA ALA A 22 -26.33 59.69 -19.05
C ALA A 22 -25.33 59.05 -18.07
N TRP A 23 -24.03 59.04 -18.42
CA TRP A 23 -22.98 58.33 -17.68
C TRP A 23 -22.63 58.92 -16.29
N PRO A 24 -22.58 60.25 -16.07
CA PRO A 24 -22.22 60.81 -14.76
C PRO A 24 -23.10 60.31 -13.60
N ALA A 25 -24.41 60.13 -13.83
CA ALA A 25 -25.32 59.62 -12.79
C ALA A 25 -25.03 58.16 -12.39
N TRP A 26 -24.51 57.35 -13.32
CA TRP A 26 -24.06 56.00 -13.01
C TRP A 26 -22.74 56.01 -12.25
N PHE A 27 -21.80 56.87 -12.63
CA PHE A 27 -20.52 57.04 -11.92
C PHE A 27 -20.72 57.44 -10.45
N GLU A 28 -21.61 58.39 -10.17
CA GLU A 28 -21.96 58.77 -8.79
C GLU A 28 -22.45 57.57 -7.95
N ARG A 29 -23.39 56.78 -8.50
CA ARG A 29 -23.95 55.59 -7.82
C ARG A 29 -22.89 54.53 -7.54
N ILE A 30 -22.01 54.30 -8.51
CA ILE A 30 -20.95 53.30 -8.42
C ILE A 30 -19.92 53.72 -7.35
N ALA A 31 -19.48 54.99 -7.37
CA ALA A 31 -18.55 55.53 -6.38
C ALA A 31 -19.14 55.49 -4.96
N ALA A 32 -20.43 55.82 -4.79
CA ALA A 32 -21.12 55.75 -3.50
C ALA A 32 -21.14 54.34 -2.88
N SER A 33 -21.07 53.30 -3.73
CA SER A 33 -21.00 51.90 -3.28
C SER A 33 -19.55 51.43 -2.99
N GLY A 34 -18.55 52.29 -3.16
CA GLY A 34 -17.14 52.02 -2.82
C GLY A 34 -16.37 51.21 -3.86
N PHE A 35 -16.78 51.29 -5.13
CA PHE A 35 -16.01 50.77 -6.27
C PHE A 35 -14.98 51.79 -6.74
N ASP A 36 -13.89 51.30 -7.33
CA ASP A 36 -12.75 52.13 -7.79
C ASP A 36 -12.53 52.08 -9.32
N HIS A 37 -13.13 51.10 -10.01
CA HIS A 37 -13.08 51.00 -11.47
C HIS A 37 -14.44 50.65 -12.07
N VAL A 38 -14.66 51.11 -13.30
CA VAL A 38 -15.81 50.75 -14.14
C VAL A 38 -15.32 50.04 -15.39
N VAL A 39 -15.84 48.84 -15.65
CA VAL A 39 -15.61 48.08 -16.88
C VAL A 39 -16.77 48.33 -17.83
N ILE A 40 -16.48 48.86 -19.01
CA ILE A 40 -17.48 49.19 -20.03
C ILE A 40 -17.51 48.09 -21.09
N GLY A 41 -18.67 47.43 -21.23
CA GLY A 41 -18.97 46.50 -22.31
C GLY A 41 -19.79 47.13 -23.43
N ALA A 42 -19.77 46.50 -24.61
CA ALA A 42 -20.59 46.87 -25.77
C ALA A 42 -20.45 48.33 -26.24
N PHE A 43 -19.25 48.91 -26.12
CA PHE A 43 -19.02 50.30 -26.48
C PHE A 43 -19.07 50.55 -28.00
N ASN A 44 -18.52 49.64 -28.80
CA ASN A 44 -18.45 49.76 -30.25
C ASN A 44 -19.71 49.27 -30.97
N ALA A 45 -19.89 49.73 -32.21
CA ALA A 45 -20.98 49.29 -33.07
C ALA A 45 -20.87 47.78 -33.36
N ALA A 46 -21.94 47.03 -33.06
CA ALA A 46 -22.04 45.60 -33.36
C ALA A 46 -22.37 45.36 -34.84
N GLY A 47 -21.93 44.21 -35.37
CA GLY A 47 -22.26 43.78 -36.73
C GLY A 47 -23.74 43.45 -36.93
N ARG A 48 -24.12 43.01 -38.13
CA ARG A 48 -25.50 42.66 -38.50
C ARG A 48 -26.16 41.62 -37.59
N GLY A 49 -25.36 40.75 -36.96
CA GLY A 49 -25.83 39.77 -35.98
C GLY A 49 -26.19 40.37 -34.60
N GLY A 50 -25.91 41.65 -34.36
CA GLY A 50 -26.31 42.40 -33.15
C GLY A 50 -25.50 42.14 -31.88
N HIS A 51 -24.65 41.10 -31.86
CA HIS A 51 -23.86 40.74 -30.67
C HIS A 51 -22.71 41.73 -30.43
N PRO A 52 -22.57 42.29 -29.21
CA PRO A 52 -21.63 43.39 -28.95
C PRO A 52 -20.15 43.01 -29.06
N ARG A 53 -19.79 41.75 -28.82
CA ARG A 53 -18.42 41.22 -29.02
C ARG A 53 -18.08 40.87 -30.48
N VAL A 54 -19.02 41.07 -31.41
CA VAL A 54 -18.79 40.94 -32.86
C VAL A 54 -18.82 42.36 -33.44
N VAL A 55 -17.69 43.04 -33.29
CA VAL A 55 -17.57 44.47 -33.62
C VAL A 55 -17.60 44.66 -35.13
N ALA A 56 -18.48 45.55 -35.61
CA ALA A 56 -18.58 45.92 -37.03
C ALA A 56 -17.52 46.93 -37.44
N ASP A 57 -17.16 47.82 -36.53
CA ASP A 57 -16.14 48.83 -36.73
C ASP A 57 -15.61 49.28 -35.38
N HIS A 58 -14.32 49.03 -35.12
CA HIS A 58 -13.73 49.42 -33.85
C HIS A 58 -13.58 50.93 -33.69
N ASP A 59 -13.60 51.70 -34.78
CA ASP A 59 -13.49 53.16 -34.72
C ASP A 59 -14.86 53.84 -34.57
N ARG A 60 -15.95 53.08 -34.67
CA ARG A 60 -17.33 53.58 -34.51
C ARG A 60 -17.94 53.18 -33.16
N PRO A 61 -18.36 54.15 -32.33
CA PRO A 61 -19.18 53.88 -31.15
C PRO A 61 -20.55 53.27 -31.50
N ALA A 62 -21.15 52.55 -30.56
CA ALA A 62 -22.49 52.00 -30.70
C ALA A 62 -23.53 53.12 -30.83
N ASP A 63 -24.56 52.92 -31.68
CA ASP A 63 -25.58 53.93 -31.95
C ASP A 63 -26.33 54.39 -30.67
N ALA A 64 -26.40 53.53 -29.65
CA ALA A 64 -26.99 53.83 -28.34
C ALA A 64 -26.28 54.95 -27.56
N LEU A 65 -25.00 55.21 -27.85
CA LEU A 65 -24.22 56.30 -27.24
C LEU A 65 -24.58 57.68 -27.83
N ALA A 66 -25.37 57.71 -28.91
CA ALA A 66 -25.92 58.92 -29.54
C ALA A 66 -24.87 60.00 -29.86
N THR A 67 -23.68 59.59 -30.30
CA THR A 67 -22.55 60.49 -30.61
C THR A 67 -22.14 60.41 -32.08
N ARG A 68 -21.52 61.49 -32.57
CA ARG A 68 -20.84 61.55 -33.88
C ARG A 68 -19.31 61.48 -33.76
N LEU A 69 -18.79 61.44 -32.54
CA LEU A 69 -17.37 61.26 -32.27
C LEU A 69 -16.94 59.86 -32.71
N ASP A 70 -15.66 59.72 -33.05
CA ASP A 70 -15.08 58.40 -33.17
C ASP A 70 -14.89 57.75 -31.79
N THR A 71 -14.42 56.50 -31.78
CA THR A 71 -14.27 55.71 -30.55
C THR A 71 -13.27 56.30 -29.57
N ALA A 72 -12.14 56.86 -30.05
CA ALA A 72 -11.11 57.38 -29.17
C ALA A 72 -11.59 58.65 -28.46
N ASP A 73 -12.20 59.58 -29.21
CA ASP A 73 -12.71 60.85 -28.67
C ASP A 73 -13.92 60.63 -27.72
N ALA A 74 -14.80 59.69 -28.06
CA ALA A 74 -15.94 59.34 -27.21
C ALA A 74 -15.49 58.71 -25.87
N LEU A 75 -14.45 57.85 -25.89
CA LEU A 75 -13.88 57.28 -24.66
C LEU A 75 -13.15 58.32 -23.83
N ALA A 76 -12.39 59.23 -24.45
CA ALA A 76 -11.73 60.33 -23.74
C ALA A 76 -12.75 61.18 -22.96
N THR A 77 -13.90 61.46 -23.56
CA THR A 77 -15.02 62.17 -22.90
C THR A 77 -15.51 61.42 -21.65
N LEU A 78 -15.73 60.11 -21.74
CA LEU A 78 -16.16 59.31 -20.58
C LEU A 78 -15.09 59.23 -19.49
N VAL A 79 -13.81 59.17 -19.86
CA VAL A 79 -12.70 59.16 -18.90
C VAL A 79 -12.68 60.46 -18.10
N GLU A 80 -12.87 61.61 -18.74
CA GLU A 80 -12.96 62.90 -18.05
C GLU A 80 -14.13 62.92 -17.06
N GLN A 81 -15.32 62.45 -17.47
CA GLN A 81 -16.49 62.36 -16.60
C GLN A 81 -16.27 61.41 -15.41
N ALA A 82 -15.63 60.26 -15.61
CA ALA A 82 -15.37 59.28 -14.54
C ALA A 82 -14.37 59.79 -13.50
N ARG A 83 -13.38 60.60 -13.93
CA ARG A 83 -12.38 61.22 -13.04
C ARG A 83 -13.01 62.15 -12.00
N GLU A 84 -14.15 62.77 -12.28
CA GLU A 84 -14.87 63.60 -11.31
C GLU A 84 -15.34 62.80 -10.07
N PHE A 85 -15.47 61.48 -10.22
CA PHE A 85 -15.91 60.56 -9.16
C PHE A 85 -14.80 59.63 -8.65
N ASP A 86 -13.54 59.92 -8.97
CA ASP A 86 -12.36 59.08 -8.65
C ASP A 86 -12.45 57.65 -9.20
N LEU A 87 -13.14 57.48 -10.33
CA LEU A 87 -13.29 56.19 -11.01
C LEU A 87 -12.34 56.05 -12.19
N LYS A 88 -11.78 54.84 -12.34
CA LYS A 88 -10.95 54.47 -13.49
C LYS A 88 -11.75 53.64 -14.48
N LEU A 89 -11.65 53.98 -15.77
CA LEU A 89 -12.37 53.25 -16.82
C LEU A 89 -11.53 52.14 -17.44
N MET A 90 -12.16 50.99 -17.64
CA MET A 90 -11.62 49.84 -18.35
C MET A 90 -12.59 49.42 -19.45
N LEU A 91 -12.08 48.78 -20.51
CA LEU A 91 -12.88 48.39 -21.66
C LEU A 91 -12.90 46.86 -21.86
N ASP A 92 -14.07 46.29 -22.10
CA ASP A 92 -14.24 44.90 -22.60
C ASP A 92 -13.85 44.84 -24.08
N VAL A 93 -12.92 43.97 -24.44
CA VAL A 93 -12.36 43.87 -25.78
C VAL A 93 -12.32 42.42 -26.27
N THR A 94 -12.63 42.22 -27.56
CA THR A 94 -12.59 40.92 -28.24
C THR A 94 -11.60 40.97 -29.39
N LEU A 95 -10.63 40.07 -29.39
CA LEU A 95 -9.50 40.12 -30.34
C LEU A 95 -9.51 38.97 -31.36
N ASP A 96 -10.14 37.85 -31.03
CA ASP A 96 -10.14 36.63 -31.86
C ASP A 96 -11.12 36.69 -33.03
N ARG A 97 -12.04 37.67 -33.03
CA ARG A 97 -13.12 37.73 -34.02
C ARG A 97 -13.66 39.14 -34.23
N ILE A 98 -14.20 39.38 -35.42
CA ILE A 98 -14.85 40.62 -35.86
C ILE A 98 -16.09 40.31 -36.70
N ALA A 99 -16.92 41.31 -37.02
CA ALA A 99 -18.02 41.12 -37.97
C ALA A 99 -17.48 40.89 -39.39
N VAL A 100 -18.19 40.09 -40.21
CA VAL A 100 -17.79 39.80 -41.61
C VAL A 100 -17.70 41.05 -42.48
N GLU A 101 -18.46 42.10 -42.15
CA GLU A 101 -18.47 43.40 -42.82
C GLU A 101 -17.38 44.38 -42.33
N HIS A 102 -16.56 43.98 -41.35
CA HIS A 102 -15.61 44.89 -40.71
C HIS A 102 -14.57 45.47 -41.69
N PRO A 103 -14.28 46.79 -41.67
CA PRO A 103 -13.35 47.43 -42.61
C PRO A 103 -11.96 46.78 -42.67
N LEU A 104 -11.41 46.38 -41.51
CA LEU A 104 -10.12 45.67 -41.42
C LEU A 104 -10.08 44.40 -42.27
N ARG A 105 -11.19 43.68 -42.41
CA ARG A 105 -11.23 42.49 -43.25
C ARG A 105 -11.10 42.83 -44.73
N ARG A 106 -11.65 43.96 -45.18
CA ARG A 106 -11.44 44.43 -46.56
C ARG A 106 -10.01 44.88 -46.80
N ALA A 107 -9.41 45.54 -45.81
CA ALA A 107 -8.03 46.01 -45.87
C ALA A 107 -7.01 44.86 -45.79
N SER A 108 -7.36 43.77 -45.12
CA SER A 108 -6.50 42.60 -44.91
C SER A 108 -7.34 41.31 -44.95
N PRO A 109 -7.69 40.81 -46.15
CA PRO A 109 -8.62 39.69 -46.34
C PRO A 109 -8.17 38.38 -45.70
N ASP A 110 -6.86 38.18 -45.60
CA ASP A 110 -6.25 36.96 -45.09
C ASP A 110 -6.13 36.95 -43.56
N TRP A 111 -6.43 38.07 -42.87
CA TRP A 111 -6.27 38.14 -41.41
C TRP A 111 -7.42 37.50 -40.65
N TYR A 112 -8.62 37.53 -41.22
CA TYR A 112 -9.83 36.98 -40.61
C TYR A 112 -10.59 36.13 -41.62
N VAL A 113 -10.79 34.86 -41.27
CA VAL A 113 -11.42 33.85 -42.10
C VAL A 113 -12.82 33.49 -41.59
N GLU A 114 -13.72 33.20 -42.51
CA GLU A 114 -15.03 32.60 -42.19
C GLU A 114 -14.81 31.09 -42.03
N ARG A 115 -15.41 30.45 -41.02
CA ARG A 115 -15.32 28.99 -40.87
C ARG A 115 -16.07 28.31 -42.03
N HIS A 116 -15.37 27.50 -42.82
CA HIS A 116 -16.00 26.70 -43.89
C HIS A 116 -16.94 25.64 -43.30
N HIS A 117 -18.09 25.46 -43.94
CA HIS A 117 -19.26 24.67 -43.49
C HIS A 117 -19.06 23.14 -43.33
N ASP A 118 -17.85 22.60 -43.51
CA ASP A 118 -17.63 21.16 -43.75
C ASP A 118 -17.05 20.34 -42.58
N ASP A 119 -16.76 20.92 -41.41
CA ASP A 119 -16.41 20.13 -40.22
C ASP A 119 -17.65 19.80 -39.36
N ALA A 120 -17.86 18.50 -39.17
CA ALA A 120 -19.07 17.89 -38.64
C ALA A 120 -19.58 18.47 -37.30
N ARG A 121 -20.90 18.71 -37.26
CA ARG A 121 -21.75 19.17 -36.14
C ARG A 121 -21.86 20.69 -35.97
N ILE A 122 -22.55 21.34 -36.91
CA ILE A 122 -23.17 22.63 -36.66
C ILE A 122 -24.28 22.42 -35.63
N ASP A 123 -24.20 23.13 -34.50
CA ASP A 123 -25.33 23.28 -33.60
C ASP A 123 -26.36 24.19 -34.31
N PRO A 124 -27.55 23.71 -34.69
CA PRO A 124 -28.55 24.51 -35.39
C PRO A 124 -29.01 25.74 -34.57
N ARG A 125 -28.69 25.78 -33.26
CA ARG A 125 -28.94 26.95 -32.39
C ARG A 125 -27.93 28.09 -32.55
N THR A 126 -26.76 27.86 -33.16
CA THR A 126 -25.69 28.86 -33.31
C THR A 126 -25.33 29.18 -34.78
N ALA A 127 -25.86 28.40 -35.73
CA ALA A 127 -25.54 28.50 -37.16
C ALA A 127 -25.71 29.92 -37.77
N ALA A 128 -26.76 30.64 -37.39
CA ALA A 128 -27.02 31.99 -37.89
C ALA A 128 -26.06 33.05 -37.29
N PHE A 129 -25.57 32.83 -36.08
CA PHE A 129 -24.58 33.69 -35.43
C PHE A 129 -23.20 33.52 -36.09
N GLU A 130 -22.77 32.28 -36.32
CA GLU A 130 -21.48 31.94 -36.94
C GLU A 130 -21.33 32.49 -38.38
N GLN A 131 -22.44 32.65 -39.13
CA GLN A 131 -22.43 33.22 -40.48
C GLN A 131 -22.14 34.73 -40.54
N THR A 132 -22.15 35.43 -39.40
CA THR A 132 -21.91 36.88 -39.32
C THR A 132 -20.55 37.23 -38.70
N VAL A 133 -19.73 36.23 -38.39
CA VAL A 133 -18.46 36.37 -37.67
C VAL A 133 -17.28 35.93 -38.55
N ALA A 134 -16.22 36.73 -38.57
CA ALA A 134 -14.92 36.34 -39.13
C ALA A 134 -13.92 36.15 -37.97
N TYR A 135 -13.19 35.04 -37.97
CA TYR A 135 -12.24 34.66 -36.92
C TYR A 135 -10.80 34.89 -37.36
N ALA A 136 -9.94 35.33 -36.45
CA ALA A 136 -8.52 35.55 -36.72
C ALA A 136 -7.84 34.26 -37.21
N ASP A 137 -7.16 34.30 -38.36
CA ASP A 137 -6.37 33.17 -38.86
C ASP A 137 -4.98 33.16 -38.22
N LEU A 138 -4.92 32.61 -37.02
CA LEU A 138 -3.70 32.49 -36.23
C LEU A 138 -2.86 31.28 -36.62
N THR A 139 -3.26 30.50 -37.62
CA THR A 139 -2.47 29.35 -38.12
C THR A 139 -1.25 29.79 -38.92
N ARG A 140 -1.29 31.01 -39.45
CA ARG A 140 -0.23 31.62 -40.26
C ARG A 140 0.59 32.59 -39.40
N PRO A 141 1.88 32.30 -39.11
CA PRO A 141 2.70 33.14 -38.24
C PRO A 141 2.78 34.60 -38.68
N GLU A 142 2.86 34.86 -39.99
CA GLU A 142 2.93 36.21 -40.55
C GLU A 142 1.65 37.02 -40.34
N VAL A 143 0.49 36.34 -40.35
CA VAL A 143 -0.80 36.95 -40.03
C VAL A 143 -0.89 37.20 -38.52
N ALA A 144 -0.47 36.23 -37.72
CA ALA A 144 -0.46 36.34 -36.26
C ALA A 144 0.42 37.52 -35.78
N ASP A 145 1.61 37.70 -36.34
CA ASP A 145 2.50 38.81 -35.98
C ASP A 145 1.93 40.18 -36.42
N ALA A 146 1.40 40.26 -37.64
CA ALA A 146 0.84 41.50 -38.15
C ALA A 146 -0.43 41.92 -37.40
N LEU A 147 -1.30 40.96 -37.08
CA LEU A 147 -2.51 41.18 -36.28
C LEU A 147 -2.16 41.57 -34.83
N SER A 148 -1.13 40.93 -34.25
CA SER A 148 -0.60 41.31 -32.93
C SER A 148 -0.12 42.76 -32.92
N GLY A 149 0.64 43.19 -33.94
CA GLY A 149 1.09 44.57 -34.08
C GLY A 149 -0.05 45.58 -34.23
N TRP A 150 -1.10 45.25 -35.01
CA TRP A 150 -2.28 46.10 -35.17
C TRP A 150 -3.03 46.31 -33.85
N TRP A 151 -3.29 45.23 -33.12
CA TRP A 151 -3.93 45.30 -31.80
C TRP A 151 -3.09 46.08 -30.79
N HIS A 152 -1.78 45.85 -30.77
CA HIS A 152 -0.86 46.60 -29.91
C HIS A 152 -0.96 48.12 -30.15
N GLY A 153 -0.90 48.56 -31.41
CA GLY A 153 -1.05 49.98 -31.77
C GLY A 153 -2.42 50.54 -31.35
N ARG A 154 -3.49 49.74 -31.49
CA ARG A 154 -4.83 50.14 -31.06
C ARG A 154 -4.92 50.34 -29.55
N PHE A 155 -4.34 49.45 -28.75
CA PHE A 155 -4.29 49.61 -27.30
C PHE A 155 -3.53 50.87 -26.89
N ALA A 156 -2.45 51.23 -27.61
CA ALA A 156 -1.72 52.46 -27.36
C ALA A 156 -2.60 53.70 -27.58
N THR A 157 -3.37 53.75 -28.67
CA THR A 157 -4.34 54.83 -28.93
C THR A 157 -5.41 54.93 -27.84
N LEU A 158 -5.98 53.80 -27.42
CA LEU A 158 -7.02 53.79 -26.38
C LEU A 158 -6.46 54.16 -25.00
N SER A 159 -5.23 53.76 -24.70
CA SER A 159 -4.54 54.17 -23.47
C SER A 159 -4.23 55.67 -23.48
N ALA A 160 -3.85 56.25 -24.62
CA ALA A 160 -3.66 57.70 -24.77
C ALA A 160 -4.97 58.48 -24.56
N ALA A 161 -6.13 57.90 -24.89
CA ALA A 161 -7.45 58.43 -24.54
C ALA A 161 -7.79 58.31 -23.03
N GLY A 162 -6.92 57.68 -22.23
CA GLY A 162 -7.03 57.62 -20.77
C GLY A 162 -7.68 56.35 -20.20
N ILE A 163 -7.89 55.32 -21.02
CA ILE A 163 -8.35 54.01 -20.55
C ILE A 163 -7.29 53.36 -19.65
N ALA A 164 -7.70 53.01 -18.43
CA ALA A 164 -6.82 52.48 -17.40
C ALA A 164 -6.57 50.96 -17.50
N GLY A 165 -7.32 50.27 -18.38
CA GLY A 165 -7.11 48.85 -18.59
C GLY A 165 -8.15 48.16 -19.46
N PHE A 166 -7.93 46.87 -19.70
CA PHE A 166 -8.71 46.07 -20.63
C PHE A 166 -9.14 44.74 -20.01
N LEU A 167 -10.40 44.38 -20.17
CA LEU A 167 -10.91 43.03 -19.96
C LEU A 167 -10.91 42.33 -21.31
N VAL A 168 -10.03 41.35 -21.46
CA VAL A 168 -9.90 40.59 -22.70
C VAL A 168 -10.85 39.40 -22.69
N ASP A 169 -11.74 39.34 -23.66
CA ASP A 169 -12.55 38.15 -23.94
C ASP A 169 -11.69 37.02 -24.52
N ALA A 170 -11.90 35.82 -23.97
CA ALA A 170 -11.33 34.57 -24.47
C ALA A 170 -9.83 34.62 -24.88
N PRO A 171 -8.91 35.13 -24.05
CA PRO A 171 -7.48 35.24 -24.39
C PRO A 171 -6.82 33.89 -24.75
N GLN A 172 -7.38 32.76 -24.32
CA GLN A 172 -7.03 31.37 -24.67
C GLN A 172 -7.17 31.03 -26.15
N ARG A 173 -7.92 31.83 -26.91
CA ARG A 173 -8.03 31.67 -28.37
C ARG A 173 -6.91 32.38 -29.13
N LEU A 174 -6.12 33.19 -28.42
CA LEU A 174 -4.96 33.89 -28.99
C LEU A 174 -3.66 33.19 -28.55
N PRO A 175 -2.56 33.36 -29.31
CA PRO A 175 -1.27 32.79 -28.93
C PRO A 175 -0.80 33.31 -27.58
N ALA A 176 -0.46 32.40 -26.65
CA ALA A 176 0.03 32.78 -25.31
C ALA A 176 1.26 33.70 -25.34
N GLN A 177 2.06 33.62 -26.40
CA GLN A 177 3.22 34.47 -26.63
C GLN A 177 2.85 35.95 -26.81
N TRP A 178 1.67 36.29 -27.36
CA TRP A 178 1.25 37.69 -27.49
C TRP A 178 1.22 38.38 -26.13
N TRP A 179 0.62 37.72 -25.15
CA TRP A 179 0.51 38.22 -23.79
C TRP A 179 1.86 38.34 -23.12
N ARG A 180 2.71 37.31 -23.21
CA ARG A 180 4.07 37.36 -22.67
C ARG A 180 4.87 38.51 -23.28
N SER A 181 4.79 38.70 -24.59
CA SER A 181 5.49 39.79 -25.26
C SER A 181 4.96 41.17 -24.84
N TRP A 182 3.64 41.37 -24.87
CA TRP A 182 3.03 42.66 -24.52
C TRP A 182 3.21 43.04 -23.05
N LEU A 183 3.16 42.05 -22.15
CA LEU A 183 3.13 42.28 -20.70
C LEU A 183 4.51 42.12 -20.03
N ALA A 184 5.47 41.41 -20.64
CA ALA A 184 6.84 41.34 -20.11
C ALA A 184 7.63 42.62 -20.32
N SER A 185 7.36 43.39 -21.37
CA SER A 185 7.96 44.70 -21.61
C SER A 185 7.05 45.82 -21.10
N ARG A 186 6.92 45.98 -19.78
CA ARG A 186 6.29 47.17 -19.15
C ARG A 186 7.13 48.46 -19.32
N HIS A 187 7.81 48.60 -20.45
CA HIS A 187 8.62 49.75 -20.81
C HIS A 187 8.05 50.32 -22.12
N GLY A 188 7.30 51.43 -22.02
CA GLY A 188 6.70 52.12 -23.15
C GLY A 188 5.33 52.75 -22.85
N GLU A 189 4.55 52.98 -23.90
CA GLU A 189 3.28 53.73 -23.89
C GLU A 189 2.13 53.04 -23.12
N LEU A 190 2.27 51.75 -22.74
CA LEU A 190 1.24 50.94 -22.06
C LEU A 190 1.56 50.59 -20.59
N HIS A 191 2.55 51.24 -19.97
CA HIS A 191 3.06 50.86 -18.64
C HIS A 191 2.06 50.96 -17.48
N ASP A 192 1.08 51.86 -17.56
CA ASP A 192 0.07 52.09 -16.52
C ASP A 192 -1.25 51.32 -16.76
N VAL A 193 -1.33 50.54 -17.83
CA VAL A 193 -2.55 49.82 -18.25
C VAL A 193 -2.66 48.48 -17.53
N ARG A 194 -3.85 48.20 -16.95
CA ARG A 194 -4.16 46.93 -16.30
C ARG A 194 -4.83 45.95 -17.25
N TRP A 195 -4.44 44.67 -17.15
CA TRP A 195 -4.94 43.63 -18.04
C TRP A 195 -5.69 42.55 -17.25
N LEU A 196 -6.94 42.32 -17.62
CA LEU A 196 -7.79 41.28 -17.03
C LEU A 196 -8.11 40.19 -18.06
N ALA A 197 -7.91 38.94 -17.66
CA ALA A 197 -8.21 37.78 -18.50
C ALA A 197 -9.61 37.22 -18.19
N GLY A 198 -10.51 37.24 -19.20
CA GLY A 198 -11.84 36.64 -19.16
C GLY A 198 -11.81 35.15 -19.52
N ILE A 199 -11.33 34.30 -18.61
CA ILE A 199 -11.21 32.84 -18.80
C ILE A 199 -12.01 31.96 -17.81
N PRO A 200 -13.20 32.37 -17.32
CA PRO A 200 -13.95 31.52 -16.42
C PRO A 200 -14.30 30.16 -17.06
N GLY A 201 -14.20 29.09 -16.28
CA GLY A 201 -14.78 27.78 -16.61
C GLY A 201 -13.92 26.92 -17.53
N HIS A 202 -12.67 27.30 -17.76
CA HIS A 202 -11.74 26.57 -18.63
C HIS A 202 -11.01 25.43 -17.91
N ALA A 203 -10.59 24.43 -18.69
CA ALA A 203 -9.81 23.30 -18.20
C ALA A 203 -8.43 23.75 -17.66
N ARG A 204 -7.88 22.95 -16.74
CA ARG A 204 -6.61 23.23 -16.05
C ARG A 204 -5.45 23.49 -17.02
N ASP A 205 -5.35 22.71 -18.10
CA ASP A 205 -4.28 22.83 -19.10
C ASP A 205 -4.33 24.19 -19.83
N THR A 206 -5.54 24.70 -20.06
CA THR A 206 -5.75 26.02 -20.66
C THR A 206 -5.26 27.13 -19.73
N LEU A 207 -5.56 27.04 -18.42
CA LEU A 207 -5.13 28.04 -17.43
C LEU A 207 -3.61 28.03 -17.23
N ALA A 208 -2.97 26.86 -17.26
CA ALA A 208 -1.52 26.73 -17.10
C ALA A 208 -0.73 27.44 -18.22
N ALA A 209 -1.26 27.49 -19.45
CA ALA A 209 -0.62 28.20 -20.56
C ALA A 209 -0.45 29.71 -20.30
N PHE A 210 -1.30 30.29 -19.43
CA PHE A 210 -1.28 31.70 -19.04
C PHE A 210 -0.43 32.00 -17.81
N GLU A 211 0.16 30.98 -17.18
CA GLU A 211 1.09 31.20 -16.08
C GLU A 211 2.30 32.02 -16.59
N GLY A 212 2.64 33.09 -15.88
CA GLY A 212 3.67 34.03 -16.31
C GLY A 212 3.32 34.86 -17.55
N ALA A 213 2.07 34.83 -18.05
CA ALA A 213 1.63 35.72 -19.14
C ALA A 213 1.63 37.20 -18.72
N GLY A 214 1.49 37.51 -17.42
CA GLY A 214 1.64 38.86 -16.88
C GLY A 214 0.34 39.63 -16.64
N PHE A 215 -0.83 38.95 -16.68
CA PHE A 215 -2.12 39.57 -16.38
C PHE A 215 -2.20 40.08 -14.94
N ASP A 216 -2.81 41.26 -14.73
CA ASP A 216 -2.98 41.83 -13.39
C ASP A 216 -4.12 41.13 -12.63
N GLY A 217 -5.16 40.71 -13.35
CA GLY A 217 -6.31 40.00 -12.81
C GLY A 217 -6.85 38.92 -13.75
N VAL A 218 -7.55 37.95 -13.18
CA VAL A 218 -8.12 36.83 -13.92
C VAL A 218 -9.45 36.42 -13.30
N PHE A 219 -10.49 36.22 -14.11
CA PHE A 219 -11.83 35.95 -13.62
C PHE A 219 -12.00 34.50 -13.14
N SER A 220 -12.59 34.34 -11.95
CA SER A 220 -12.91 33.01 -11.37
C SER A 220 -14.29 32.51 -11.77
N SER A 221 -14.51 31.20 -11.71
CA SER A 221 -15.82 30.59 -11.91
C SER A 221 -16.73 30.59 -10.68
N LEU A 222 -16.45 31.42 -9.67
CA LEU A 222 -17.20 31.42 -8.42
C LEU A 222 -18.72 31.54 -8.61
N ARG A 223 -19.19 32.29 -9.63
CA ARG A 223 -20.62 32.42 -9.95
C ARG A 223 -21.34 31.08 -10.15
N TRP A 224 -20.66 30.07 -10.67
CA TRP A 224 -21.24 28.74 -10.91
C TRP A 224 -20.92 27.75 -9.80
N TRP A 225 -20.31 28.21 -8.70
CA TRP A 225 -20.04 27.40 -7.54
C TRP A 225 -21.30 27.15 -6.72
N ASP A 226 -21.55 25.89 -6.39
CA ASP A 226 -22.69 25.44 -5.59
C ASP A 226 -22.50 25.66 -4.07
N GLY A 227 -21.34 26.17 -3.66
CA GLY A 227 -20.98 26.37 -2.27
C GLY A 227 -20.35 25.14 -1.61
N ARG A 228 -20.15 24.02 -2.31
CA ARG A 228 -19.64 22.75 -1.77
C ARG A 228 -18.49 22.15 -2.57
N ALA A 229 -18.52 22.31 -3.89
CA ALA A 229 -17.66 21.56 -4.77
C ALA A 229 -16.18 21.95 -4.59
N PRO A 230 -15.26 20.97 -4.53
CA PRO A 230 -13.85 21.22 -4.23
C PRO A 230 -13.10 21.93 -5.36
N TRP A 231 -13.63 21.91 -6.59
CA TRP A 231 -12.97 22.48 -7.77
C TRP A 231 -12.67 23.98 -7.64
N LEU A 232 -13.39 24.71 -6.79
CA LEU A 232 -13.14 26.14 -6.59
C LEU A 232 -11.77 26.40 -5.96
N VAL A 233 -11.33 25.55 -5.04
CA VAL A 233 -10.01 25.70 -4.40
C VAL A 233 -8.89 25.40 -5.39
N ASP A 234 -9.07 24.37 -6.22
CA ASP A 234 -8.14 24.05 -7.30
C ASP A 234 -8.04 25.19 -8.32
N GLU A 235 -9.19 25.76 -8.71
CA GLU A 235 -9.25 26.91 -9.61
C GLU A 235 -8.56 28.13 -8.99
N HIS A 236 -8.87 28.48 -7.73
CA HIS A 236 -8.22 29.61 -7.04
C HIS A 236 -6.69 29.48 -7.02
N ALA A 237 -6.18 28.27 -6.78
CA ALA A 237 -4.75 27.98 -6.79
C ALA A 237 -4.10 28.16 -8.18
N LEU A 238 -4.83 27.90 -9.27
CA LEU A 238 -4.40 28.14 -10.65
C LEU A 238 -4.44 29.63 -10.99
N LEU A 239 -5.57 30.27 -10.73
CA LEU A 239 -5.82 31.66 -11.08
C LEU A 239 -4.81 32.61 -10.44
N ARG A 240 -4.47 32.41 -9.16
CA ARG A 240 -3.50 33.26 -8.45
C ARG A 240 -2.09 33.29 -9.06
N ARG A 241 -1.76 32.30 -9.91
CA ARG A 241 -0.48 32.23 -10.65
C ARG A 241 -0.52 32.98 -11.98
N VAL A 242 -1.72 33.17 -12.54
CA VAL A 242 -1.96 33.96 -13.74
C VAL A 242 -2.06 35.45 -13.40
N GLY A 243 -2.85 35.79 -12.36
CA GLY A 243 -3.10 37.14 -11.92
C GLY A 243 -3.89 37.15 -10.61
N SER A 244 -4.41 38.30 -10.18
CA SER A 244 -5.32 38.33 -9.03
C SER A 244 -6.66 37.69 -9.38
N PRO A 245 -7.14 36.67 -8.64
CA PRO A 245 -8.47 36.12 -8.86
C PRO A 245 -9.54 37.18 -8.64
N ILE A 246 -10.34 37.44 -9.67
CA ILE A 246 -11.48 38.35 -9.67
C ILE A 246 -12.75 37.52 -9.53
N ALA A 247 -13.37 37.59 -8.35
CA ALA A 247 -14.65 36.93 -8.08
C ALA A 247 -15.83 37.79 -8.55
N TYR A 248 -16.96 37.18 -8.88
CA TYR A 248 -18.17 37.95 -9.18
C TYR A 248 -19.42 37.19 -8.72
N PRO A 249 -20.42 37.90 -8.17
CA PRO A 249 -21.60 37.26 -7.61
C PRO A 249 -22.65 36.91 -8.67
N ASP A 250 -22.57 37.50 -9.87
CA ASP A 250 -23.53 37.33 -10.94
C ASP A 250 -22.86 37.45 -12.32
N ALA A 251 -23.42 36.78 -13.32
CA ALA A 251 -22.86 36.75 -14.66
C ALA A 251 -23.06 38.09 -15.36
N PHE A 252 -21.97 38.69 -15.85
CA PHE A 252 -22.01 39.85 -16.75
C PHE A 252 -22.15 39.44 -18.23
N GLU A 253 -22.10 38.14 -18.51
CA GLU A 253 -22.38 37.52 -19.80
C GLU A 253 -23.21 36.23 -19.58
N GLY A 254 -24.29 36.08 -20.35
CA GLY A 254 -25.18 34.91 -20.23
C GLY A 254 -26.28 35.06 -19.16
N PRO A 255 -26.86 33.94 -18.68
CA PRO A 255 -27.98 33.97 -17.73
C PRO A 255 -27.60 34.57 -16.37
N ARG A 256 -28.38 35.56 -15.90
CA ARG A 256 -28.27 36.18 -14.56
C ARG A 256 -28.62 35.18 -13.45
N LEU A 257 -28.19 35.41 -12.22
CA LEU A 257 -28.49 34.58 -11.05
C LEU A 257 -29.99 34.39 -10.81
N ALA A 258 -30.80 35.41 -11.11
CA ALA A 258 -32.26 35.31 -11.08
C ALA A 258 -32.82 34.16 -11.97
N HIS A 259 -32.11 33.76 -13.02
CA HIS A 259 -32.50 32.65 -13.89
C HIS A 259 -32.47 31.31 -13.17
N ASP A 260 -31.47 31.10 -12.31
CA ASP A 260 -31.27 29.86 -11.53
C ASP A 260 -32.26 29.76 -10.37
N LEU A 261 -32.87 30.90 -9.99
CA LEU A 261 -33.79 31.05 -8.87
C LEU A 261 -35.26 31.12 -9.32
N ARG A 262 -35.56 30.73 -10.56
CA ARG A 262 -36.94 30.72 -11.07
C ARG A 262 -37.81 29.78 -10.23
N GLY A 263 -38.82 30.36 -9.57
CA GLY A 263 -39.73 29.66 -8.66
C GLY A 263 -39.37 29.73 -7.18
N ALA A 264 -38.23 30.34 -6.83
CA ALA A 264 -37.90 30.63 -5.43
C ALA A 264 -38.77 31.77 -4.87
N SER A 265 -38.97 31.80 -3.54
CA SER A 265 -39.62 32.94 -2.88
C SER A 265 -38.73 34.19 -2.95
N ARG A 266 -39.32 35.38 -2.78
CA ARG A 266 -38.57 36.64 -2.78
C ARG A 266 -37.47 36.65 -1.72
N GLU A 267 -37.74 36.09 -0.55
CA GLU A 267 -36.81 35.99 0.58
C GLU A 267 -35.68 34.99 0.28
N ALA A 268 -35.99 33.84 -0.34
CA ALA A 268 -34.97 32.89 -0.77
C ALA A 268 -34.08 33.47 -1.88
N GLN A 269 -34.67 34.24 -2.80
CA GLN A 269 -33.93 34.95 -3.83
C GLN A 269 -33.00 36.01 -3.24
N GLU A 270 -33.46 36.81 -2.28
CA GLU A 270 -32.62 37.79 -1.59
C GLU A 270 -31.48 37.10 -0.80
N ARG A 271 -31.77 35.98 -0.11
CA ARG A 271 -30.73 35.18 0.58
C ARG A 271 -29.68 34.64 -0.39
N ALA A 272 -30.09 34.17 -1.57
CA ALA A 272 -29.16 33.69 -2.60
C ALA A 272 -28.25 34.81 -3.11
N TYR A 273 -28.81 36.00 -3.37
CA TYR A 273 -28.04 37.17 -3.80
C TYR A 273 -27.08 37.65 -2.69
N ARG A 274 -27.52 37.71 -1.43
CA ARG A 274 -26.65 38.04 -0.29
C ARG A 274 -25.52 37.03 -0.12
N ARG A 275 -25.80 35.73 -0.24
CA ARG A 275 -24.78 34.67 -0.18
C ARG A 275 -23.76 34.83 -1.30
N ALA A 276 -24.21 35.06 -2.53
CA ALA A 276 -23.33 35.26 -3.69
C ALA A 276 -22.44 36.50 -3.51
N LEU A 277 -23.01 37.60 -3.00
CA LEU A 277 -22.29 38.82 -2.66
C LEU A 277 -21.19 38.55 -1.61
N GLU A 278 -21.55 37.96 -0.47
CA GLU A 278 -20.60 37.69 0.62
C GLU A 278 -19.51 36.69 0.21
N ALA A 279 -19.87 35.65 -0.55
CA ALA A 279 -18.90 34.67 -1.06
C ALA A 279 -17.91 35.33 -2.03
N ALA A 280 -18.39 36.12 -2.99
CA ALA A 280 -17.51 36.83 -3.94
C ALA A 280 -16.61 37.83 -3.23
N ALA A 281 -17.15 38.58 -2.27
CA ALA A 281 -16.39 39.52 -1.47
C ALA A 281 -15.37 38.83 -0.55
N ALA A 282 -15.62 37.61 -0.06
CA ALA A 282 -14.71 36.91 0.84
C ALA A 282 -13.58 36.16 0.10
N LEU A 283 -13.87 35.63 -1.09
CA LEU A 283 -13.00 34.70 -1.81
C LEU A 283 -12.12 35.39 -2.87
N GLY A 284 -12.59 36.47 -3.49
CA GLY A 284 -11.82 37.20 -4.50
C GLY A 284 -10.64 37.98 -3.93
N THR A 285 -9.53 38.06 -4.69
CA THR A 285 -8.48 39.08 -4.46
C THR A 285 -8.98 40.43 -4.94
N GLY A 286 -9.56 40.49 -6.15
CA GLY A 286 -10.48 41.55 -6.54
C GLY A 286 -11.89 40.98 -6.74
N TRP A 287 -12.85 41.83 -7.07
CA TRP A 287 -14.17 41.36 -7.46
C TRP A 287 -14.86 42.31 -8.45
N LEU A 288 -15.81 41.77 -9.20
CA LEU A 288 -16.62 42.50 -10.17
C LEU A 288 -18.11 42.31 -9.88
N VAL A 289 -18.87 43.40 -9.87
CA VAL A 289 -20.33 43.36 -9.74
C VAL A 289 -20.97 43.90 -11.03
N PRO A 290 -21.82 43.10 -11.73
CA PRO A 290 -22.52 43.58 -12.91
C PRO A 290 -23.68 44.50 -12.58
N MET A 291 -23.89 45.51 -13.43
CA MET A 291 -25.01 46.43 -13.28
C MET A 291 -26.35 45.71 -13.10
N GLY A 292 -27.13 46.19 -12.13
CA GLY A 292 -28.44 45.64 -11.80
C GLY A 292 -28.42 44.43 -10.84
N PHE A 293 -27.25 43.90 -10.48
CA PHE A 293 -27.15 42.83 -9.47
C PHE A 293 -27.72 43.27 -8.12
N GLU A 294 -27.38 44.48 -7.69
CA GLU A 294 -27.82 45.11 -6.45
C GLU A 294 -29.33 45.33 -6.37
N ARG A 295 -29.99 45.31 -7.53
CA ARG A 295 -31.45 45.43 -7.69
C ARG A 295 -32.13 44.10 -8.04
N GLY A 296 -31.39 43.01 -8.20
CA GLY A 296 -31.95 41.72 -8.61
C GLY A 296 -32.46 41.67 -10.06
N VAL A 297 -31.92 42.50 -10.95
CA VAL A 297 -32.34 42.57 -12.36
C VAL A 297 -32.01 41.26 -13.08
N ALA A 298 -33.03 40.64 -13.66
CA ALA A 298 -32.91 39.37 -14.38
C ALA A 298 -32.56 39.52 -15.87
N ILE A 299 -32.54 40.74 -16.39
CA ILE A 299 -32.28 41.03 -17.80
C ILE A 299 -30.79 40.74 -18.11
N PRO A 300 -30.49 39.82 -19.06
CA PRO A 300 -29.12 39.49 -19.41
C PRO A 300 -28.37 40.68 -20.04
N LEU A 301 -27.10 40.82 -19.67
CA LEU A 301 -26.17 41.79 -20.26
C LEU A 301 -25.46 41.19 -21.48
N MET A 302 -24.84 42.04 -22.31
CA MET A 302 -24.02 41.63 -23.45
C MET A 302 -24.74 40.75 -24.50
N THR A 303 -26.07 40.81 -24.57
CA THR A 303 -26.87 40.04 -25.54
C THR A 303 -27.02 40.73 -26.91
N PRO A 304 -27.38 40.01 -27.99
CA PRO A 304 -27.59 40.61 -29.32
C PRO A 304 -28.71 41.65 -29.40
N HIS A 305 -29.72 41.54 -28.55
CA HIS A 305 -30.90 42.41 -28.58
C HIS A 305 -31.06 43.12 -27.23
N ALA A 306 -30.31 44.19 -27.05
CA ALA A 306 -30.44 45.04 -25.87
C ALA A 306 -31.84 45.70 -25.84
N GLN A 307 -32.50 45.65 -24.68
CA GLN A 307 -33.77 46.33 -24.39
C GLN A 307 -33.60 47.38 -23.27
N PRO A 308 -33.08 48.60 -23.56
CA PRO A 308 -32.77 49.59 -22.53
C PRO A 308 -33.97 50.07 -21.72
N GLY A 309 -35.15 50.18 -22.34
CA GLY A 309 -36.39 50.52 -21.63
C GLY A 309 -36.75 49.46 -20.58
N ALA A 310 -36.79 48.19 -20.98
CA ALA A 310 -37.10 47.08 -20.06
C ALA A 310 -36.06 46.95 -18.94
N PHE A 311 -34.78 47.22 -19.22
CA PHE A 311 -33.73 47.25 -18.19
C PHE A 311 -34.00 48.34 -17.15
N ARG A 312 -34.34 49.55 -17.59
CA ARG A 312 -34.68 50.67 -16.68
C ARG A 312 -35.88 50.33 -15.81
N ASP A 313 -36.95 49.82 -16.41
CA ASP A 313 -38.17 49.43 -15.68
C ASP A 313 -37.88 48.35 -14.63
N ALA A 314 -37.09 47.32 -14.99
CA ALA A 314 -36.70 46.25 -14.06
C ALA A 314 -35.78 46.75 -12.93
N PHE A 315 -34.90 47.70 -13.24
CA PHE A 315 -33.99 48.30 -12.27
C PHE A 315 -34.73 49.19 -11.25
N GLU A 316 -35.77 49.90 -11.68
CA GLU A 316 -36.63 50.72 -10.82
C GLU A 316 -37.60 49.88 -9.99
N ALA A 317 -38.15 48.80 -10.54
CA ALA A 317 -39.10 47.92 -9.85
C ALA A 317 -38.46 47.06 -8.75
N ALA A 318 -37.14 46.83 -8.84
CA ALA A 318 -36.23 46.16 -7.88
C ALA A 318 -36.88 45.27 -6.79
N PRO A 319 -36.82 43.93 -6.89
CA PRO A 319 -37.27 43.03 -5.82
C PRO A 319 -36.55 43.22 -4.47
N PHE A 320 -35.34 43.77 -4.43
CA PHE A 320 -34.62 44.11 -3.21
C PHE A 320 -33.51 45.11 -3.54
N ASP A 321 -32.91 45.70 -2.50
CA ASP A 321 -31.79 46.63 -2.60
C ASP A 321 -30.61 46.12 -1.75
N LEU A 322 -29.51 45.76 -2.42
CA LEU A 322 -28.26 45.32 -1.78
C LEU A 322 -27.15 46.38 -1.83
N SER A 323 -27.45 47.64 -2.16
CA SER A 323 -26.45 48.71 -2.24
C SER A 323 -25.69 48.90 -0.92
N ASP A 324 -26.39 48.88 0.22
CA ASP A 324 -25.75 48.99 1.54
C ASP A 324 -24.86 47.78 1.86
N ALA A 325 -25.29 46.58 1.47
CA ALA A 325 -24.52 45.36 1.66
C ALA A 325 -23.25 45.34 0.79
N LEU A 326 -23.35 45.84 -0.45
CA LEU A 326 -22.20 46.05 -1.35
C LEU A 326 -21.22 47.05 -0.75
N ALA A 327 -21.71 48.20 -0.27
CA ALA A 327 -20.88 49.21 0.36
C ALA A 327 -20.18 48.67 1.62
N GLU A 328 -20.86 47.85 2.42
CA GLU A 328 -20.27 47.21 3.61
C GLU A 328 -19.25 46.13 3.24
N ALA A 329 -19.49 45.34 2.21
CA ALA A 329 -18.50 44.40 1.69
C ALA A 329 -17.23 45.13 1.22
N ASN A 330 -17.38 46.22 0.47
CA ASN A 330 -16.25 47.03 0.01
C ASN A 330 -15.50 47.69 1.18
N ARG A 331 -16.19 48.20 2.21
CA ARG A 331 -15.55 48.72 3.44
C ARG A 331 -14.76 47.65 4.18
N ARG A 332 -15.34 46.46 4.38
CA ARG A 332 -14.66 45.32 5.05
C ARG A 332 -13.41 44.88 4.30
N ARG A 333 -13.48 44.84 2.96
CA ARG A 333 -12.35 44.51 2.10
C ARG A 333 -11.22 45.53 2.21
N HIS A 334 -11.53 46.82 2.22
CA HIS A 334 -10.55 47.89 2.47
C HIS A 334 -9.92 47.82 3.88
N ALA A 335 -10.70 47.44 4.89
CA ALA A 335 -10.26 47.44 6.29
C ALA A 335 -9.33 46.27 6.65
N SER A 336 -9.30 45.19 5.86
CA SER A 336 -8.57 43.96 6.19
C SER A 336 -7.61 43.53 5.08
N PRO A 337 -6.28 43.57 5.33
CA PRO A 337 -5.26 43.23 4.33
C PRO A 337 -5.37 41.82 3.74
N VAL A 338 -5.97 40.86 4.46
CA VAL A 338 -6.12 39.47 4.00
C VAL A 338 -6.89 39.37 2.67
N PHE A 339 -7.84 40.29 2.42
CA PHE A 339 -8.62 40.30 1.18
C PHE A 339 -7.84 40.79 -0.04
N ALA A 340 -6.87 41.69 0.17
CA ALA A 340 -5.99 42.22 -0.87
C ALA A 340 -4.84 41.24 -1.23
N SER A 341 -4.69 40.15 -0.46
CA SER A 341 -3.69 39.13 -0.73
C SER A 341 -4.14 38.14 -1.81
N ARG A 342 -3.17 37.60 -2.57
CA ARG A 342 -3.35 36.39 -3.39
C ARG A 342 -3.17 35.11 -2.57
N GLY A 343 -3.59 35.15 -1.30
CA GLY A 343 -3.29 34.13 -0.32
C GLY A 343 -3.84 32.75 -0.67
N GLU A 344 -3.23 31.73 -0.07
CA GLU A 344 -3.68 30.35 -0.21
C GLU A 344 -5.08 30.17 0.37
N LEU A 345 -5.90 29.32 -0.28
CA LEU A 345 -7.24 28.93 0.15
C LEU A 345 -7.25 27.41 0.37
N ALA A 346 -7.74 26.95 1.52
CA ALA A 346 -7.85 25.54 1.86
C ALA A 346 -9.28 25.19 2.29
N VAL A 347 -9.76 23.99 1.93
CA VAL A 347 -11.02 23.44 2.45
C VAL A 347 -10.74 22.68 3.75
N LEU A 348 -11.52 22.97 4.79
CA LEU A 348 -11.42 22.34 6.11
C LEU A 348 -12.58 21.37 6.40
N SER A 349 -13.69 21.46 5.67
CA SER A 349 -14.86 20.56 5.81
C SER A 349 -14.91 19.50 4.70
N GLY A 350 -15.52 18.34 4.97
CA GLY A 350 -15.82 17.35 3.92
C GLY A 350 -16.90 17.81 2.93
N ALA A 351 -16.95 17.22 1.74
CA ALA A 351 -17.88 17.60 0.66
C ALA A 351 -19.38 17.47 1.05
N ASP A 352 -19.70 16.49 1.91
CA ASP A 352 -21.08 16.24 2.37
C ASP A 352 -21.44 16.98 3.67
N ALA A 353 -20.55 17.84 4.20
CA ALA A 353 -20.83 18.58 5.42
C ALA A 353 -22.03 19.54 5.25
N ALA A 354 -22.74 19.84 6.34
CA ALA A 354 -23.89 20.76 6.30
C ALA A 354 -23.47 22.20 5.96
N ALA A 355 -22.27 22.61 6.37
CA ALA A 355 -21.65 23.90 6.05
C ALA A 355 -20.25 23.67 5.48
N THR A 356 -19.86 24.54 4.55
CA THR A 356 -18.54 24.55 3.94
C THR A 356 -17.62 25.48 4.71
N VAL A 357 -16.50 24.96 5.20
CA VAL A 357 -15.50 25.71 5.98
C VAL A 357 -14.21 25.81 5.17
N LEU A 358 -13.76 27.04 4.93
CA LEU A 358 -12.55 27.37 4.20
C LEU A 358 -11.59 28.19 5.08
N LEU A 359 -10.30 28.13 4.79
CA LEU A 359 -9.27 28.96 5.42
C LEU A 359 -8.46 29.70 4.34
N ARG A 360 -8.40 31.03 4.44
CA ARG A 360 -7.63 31.90 3.53
C ARG A 360 -6.48 32.57 4.27
N GLY A 361 -5.25 32.40 3.80
CA GLY A 361 -4.07 33.05 4.39
C GLY A 361 -3.87 34.49 3.91
N SER A 362 -3.10 35.29 4.66
CA SER A 362 -2.59 36.61 4.21
C SER A 362 -1.47 36.50 3.18
N ASP A 363 -0.84 35.33 3.09
CA ASP A 363 0.37 35.11 2.31
C ASP A 363 0.18 33.95 1.33
N ALA A 364 1.17 33.82 0.45
CA ALA A 364 1.19 32.77 -0.56
C ALA A 364 1.06 31.35 0.03
N SER A 365 1.42 31.13 1.31
CA SER A 365 1.21 29.86 2.02
C SER A 365 0.62 30.07 3.42
N LEU A 366 -0.35 29.23 3.79
CA LEU A 366 -0.92 29.18 5.14
C LEU A 366 0.11 28.80 6.22
N GLU A 367 1.14 28.02 5.87
CA GLU A 367 2.18 27.62 6.82
C GLU A 367 3.08 28.79 7.27
N GLN A 368 3.18 29.83 6.44
CA GLN A 368 4.01 31.02 6.67
C GLN A 368 3.20 32.27 7.01
N ALA A 369 1.89 32.24 6.77
CA ALA A 369 1.02 33.37 7.06
C ALA A 369 1.02 33.70 8.57
N ASP A 370 1.16 34.98 8.90
CA ASP A 370 1.01 35.44 10.28
C ASP A 370 -0.48 35.54 10.66
N ASP A 371 -1.35 35.81 9.67
CA ASP A 371 -2.79 35.96 9.82
C ASP A 371 -3.55 35.11 8.79
N ALA A 372 -4.71 34.58 9.19
CA ALA A 372 -5.62 33.89 8.29
C ALA A 372 -7.09 34.24 8.58
N LEU A 373 -7.96 33.97 7.62
CA LEU A 373 -9.39 34.17 7.67
C LEU A 373 -10.10 32.82 7.48
N LEU A 374 -10.82 32.38 8.50
CA LEU A 374 -11.75 31.25 8.40
C LEU A 374 -13.10 31.76 7.87
N ILE A 375 -13.58 31.13 6.82
CA ILE A 375 -14.83 31.42 6.12
C ILE A 375 -15.74 30.21 6.28
N ALA A 376 -16.86 30.35 6.96
CA ALA A 376 -17.87 29.28 7.06
C ALA A 376 -19.13 29.71 6.32
N LEU A 377 -19.57 28.93 5.33
CA LEU A 377 -20.71 29.22 4.45
C LEU A 377 -21.76 28.12 4.52
N ASN A 378 -23.03 28.51 4.57
CA ASN A 378 -24.17 27.61 4.45
C ASN A 378 -24.70 27.60 2.99
N PRO A 379 -24.57 26.49 2.25
CA PRO A 379 -25.06 26.40 0.87
C PRO A 379 -26.58 26.17 0.78
N ASP A 380 -27.27 25.83 1.87
CA ASP A 380 -28.73 25.64 1.87
C ASP A 380 -29.45 26.97 2.10
N LEU A 381 -30.43 27.33 1.27
CA LEU A 381 -31.16 28.59 1.34
C LEU A 381 -32.39 28.54 2.26
N ASP A 382 -32.77 27.37 2.75
CA ASP A 382 -33.97 27.15 3.55
C ASP A 382 -33.68 26.60 4.95
N ARG A 383 -32.52 25.95 5.18
CA ARG A 383 -32.15 25.33 6.45
C ARG A 383 -30.89 25.93 7.07
N ALA A 384 -30.85 25.99 8.40
CA ALA A 384 -29.64 26.35 9.15
C ALA A 384 -28.63 25.18 9.15
N ALA A 385 -27.34 25.50 9.30
CA ALA A 385 -26.26 24.52 9.30
C ALA A 385 -25.34 24.67 10.52
N ARG A 386 -25.00 23.55 11.17
CA ARG A 386 -24.09 23.51 12.32
C ARG A 386 -22.64 23.30 11.88
N VAL A 387 -21.71 24.09 12.42
CA VAL A 387 -20.25 23.98 12.20
C VAL A 387 -19.61 23.36 13.44
N ASP A 388 -18.95 22.20 13.28
CA ASP A 388 -18.26 21.48 14.37
C ASP A 388 -16.72 21.55 14.21
N PRO A 389 -15.99 22.23 15.12
CA PRO A 389 -14.54 22.35 15.08
C PRO A 389 -13.79 21.01 15.11
N GLY A 390 -14.34 19.99 15.78
CA GLY A 390 -13.70 18.67 15.85
C GLY A 390 -13.66 17.96 14.50
N ALA A 391 -14.62 18.26 13.62
CA ALA A 391 -14.71 17.70 12.28
C ALA A 391 -13.87 18.46 11.24
N CYS A 392 -13.54 19.75 11.49
CA CYS A 392 -12.88 20.60 10.49
C CYS A 392 -11.49 21.14 10.86
N LEU A 393 -11.07 21.10 12.13
CA LEU A 393 -9.75 21.62 12.55
C LEU A 393 -8.66 20.54 12.72
N ALA A 394 -8.99 19.27 12.48
CA ALA A 394 -8.00 18.19 12.51
C ALA A 394 -6.93 18.42 11.42
N GLY A 395 -5.67 18.60 11.84
CA GLY A 395 -4.55 18.88 10.92
C GLY A 395 -4.60 20.25 10.23
N VAL A 396 -5.23 21.26 10.85
CA VAL A 396 -5.37 22.60 10.26
C VAL A 396 -4.00 23.19 9.82
N PRO A 397 -3.86 23.66 8.56
CA PRO A 397 -2.62 24.26 8.06
C PRO A 397 -2.18 25.45 8.91
N GLY A 398 -0.87 25.64 9.09
CA GLY A 398 -0.30 26.76 9.86
C GLY A 398 -0.57 26.73 11.37
N ALA A 399 -1.20 25.67 11.89
CA ALA A 399 -1.60 25.50 13.30
C ALA A 399 -2.52 26.62 13.83
N PHE A 400 -3.34 27.21 12.97
CA PHE A 400 -4.33 28.22 13.33
C PHE A 400 -5.49 27.62 14.13
N THR A 401 -5.38 27.66 15.46
CA THR A 401 -6.31 27.02 16.40
C THR A 401 -6.98 28.01 17.35
N ARG A 402 -6.83 29.32 17.09
CA ARG A 402 -7.40 30.41 17.89
C ARG A 402 -8.14 31.40 16.99
N PHE A 403 -9.42 31.66 17.26
CA PHE A 403 -10.31 32.42 16.38
C PHE A 403 -10.99 33.60 17.09
N ALA A 404 -11.36 34.63 16.33
CA ALA A 404 -12.19 35.76 16.77
C ALA A 404 -13.03 36.31 15.60
N PRO A 405 -14.27 36.80 15.81
CA PRO A 405 -15.09 37.39 14.74
C PRO A 405 -14.40 38.55 14.03
N LEU A 406 -14.46 38.60 12.70
CA LEU A 406 -13.79 39.65 11.92
C LEU A 406 -14.37 41.05 12.20
N ALA A 407 -15.66 41.14 12.49
CA ALA A 407 -16.35 42.39 12.83
C ALA A 407 -16.05 42.91 14.25
N ALA A 408 -15.39 42.11 15.11
CA ALA A 408 -15.04 42.53 16.45
C ALA A 408 -13.85 43.53 16.43
N ALA A 409 -13.73 44.36 17.47
CA ALA A 409 -12.60 45.28 17.59
C ALA A 409 -11.26 44.55 17.42
N ARG A 410 -10.30 45.16 16.70
CA ARG A 410 -9.01 44.55 16.29
C ARG A 410 -8.23 43.85 17.42
N ARG A 411 -8.49 44.20 18.69
CA ARG A 411 -7.90 43.64 19.93
C ARG A 411 -8.65 42.46 20.58
N ALA A 412 -9.75 41.95 20.01
CA ALA A 412 -10.48 40.81 20.57
C ALA A 412 -9.56 39.58 20.70
N LYS A 413 -9.55 38.96 21.88
CA LYS A 413 -8.66 37.83 22.21
C LYS A 413 -9.12 36.58 21.48
N ALA A 414 -8.22 35.97 20.72
CA ALA A 414 -8.51 34.74 20.01
C ALA A 414 -8.59 33.54 20.98
N ALA A 415 -9.61 32.70 20.80
CA ALA A 415 -9.93 31.56 21.67
C ALA A 415 -10.08 30.28 20.83
N PRO A 416 -10.04 29.08 21.43
CA PRO A 416 -10.51 27.88 20.73
C PRO A 416 -11.92 28.11 20.16
N LEU A 417 -12.20 27.54 19.00
CA LEU A 417 -13.51 27.64 18.38
C LEU A 417 -14.46 26.64 19.04
N ASP A 418 -15.63 27.11 19.48
CA ASP A 418 -16.76 26.26 19.87
C ASP A 418 -17.68 26.01 18.67
N ALA A 419 -18.51 24.97 18.73
CA ALA A 419 -19.50 24.72 17.69
C ALA A 419 -20.56 25.83 17.63
N PHE A 420 -20.96 26.24 16.41
CA PHE A 420 -21.94 27.30 16.19
C PHE A 420 -22.85 27.01 14.99
N GLU A 421 -23.95 27.77 14.84
CA GLU A 421 -24.91 27.62 13.74
C GLU A 421 -24.87 28.80 12.77
N LEU A 422 -25.05 28.50 11.48
CA LEU A 422 -25.22 29.46 10.39
C LEU A 422 -26.69 29.46 9.92
N PRO A 423 -27.33 30.63 9.73
CA PRO A 423 -28.67 30.70 9.17
C PRO A 423 -28.70 30.21 7.70
N PRO A 424 -29.89 29.95 7.12
CA PRO A 424 -30.00 29.60 5.70
C PRO A 424 -29.33 30.63 4.79
N GLY A 425 -28.44 30.19 3.91
CA GLY A 425 -27.61 31.02 3.04
C GLY A 425 -26.57 31.90 3.75
N GLY A 426 -26.42 31.75 5.07
CA GLY A 426 -25.57 32.59 5.90
C GLY A 426 -24.07 32.28 5.76
N LEU A 427 -23.25 33.26 6.12
CA LEU A 427 -21.79 33.17 6.10
C LEU A 427 -21.19 33.83 7.35
N ALA A 428 -20.15 33.23 7.92
CA ALA A 428 -19.36 33.77 9.03
C ALA A 428 -17.88 33.92 8.65
N LEU A 429 -17.29 35.05 9.08
CA LEU A 429 -15.89 35.41 8.85
C LEU A 429 -15.16 35.54 10.19
N LEU A 430 -14.16 34.70 10.45
CA LEU A 430 -13.39 34.68 11.70
C LEU A 430 -11.89 34.85 11.41
N ARG A 431 -11.23 35.79 12.07
CA ARG A 431 -9.77 35.90 12.07
C ARG A 431 -9.17 34.71 12.84
N ALA A 432 -8.16 34.06 12.28
CA ALA A 432 -7.48 32.90 12.83
C ALA A 432 -6.02 33.22 13.22
N SER A 433 -5.53 32.64 14.32
CA SER A 433 -4.19 32.85 14.90
C SER A 433 -3.63 31.58 15.54
N ARG A 434 -2.30 31.52 15.72
CA ARG A 434 -1.58 30.33 16.20
C ARG A 434 -1.49 30.24 17.73
N ALA A 435 -1.51 29.03 18.27
CA ALA A 435 -1.23 28.80 19.69
C ALA A 435 0.28 28.70 19.99
N LYS A 436 0.70 29.01 21.22
CA LYS A 436 2.10 28.84 21.63
C LYS A 436 2.46 27.34 21.72
N PRO A 437 3.62 26.89 21.21
CA PRO A 437 4.05 25.49 21.31
C PRO A 437 4.28 25.04 22.77
N VAL A 438 3.98 23.78 23.06
CA VAL A 438 4.35 23.13 24.33
C VAL A 438 5.86 22.84 24.34
N LYS A 439 6.54 23.12 25.45
CA LYS A 439 7.97 22.83 25.64
C LYS A 439 8.14 21.84 26.82
N PRO A 440 9.02 20.82 26.74
CA PRO A 440 9.24 19.89 27.84
C PRO A 440 9.69 20.62 29.12
N GLY A 441 9.05 20.30 30.25
CA GLY A 441 9.35 20.89 31.57
C GLY A 441 10.65 20.34 32.17
N LYS A 442 11.43 21.19 32.87
CA LYS A 442 12.72 20.81 33.48
C LYS A 442 12.64 19.89 34.71
N ASP A 443 11.44 19.62 35.26
CA ASP A 443 11.28 18.83 36.49
C ASP A 443 10.00 17.97 36.44
N ALA A 444 10.05 16.79 35.82
CA ALA A 444 9.03 15.77 36.01
C ALA A 444 9.47 14.82 37.14
N LYS A 445 8.98 15.05 38.36
CA LYS A 445 9.10 14.08 39.46
C LYS A 445 8.40 12.78 39.03
N ALA A 446 9.16 11.69 39.00
CA ALA A 446 8.64 10.35 38.83
C ALA A 446 7.51 10.09 39.84
N GLY A 447 6.35 9.73 39.33
CA GLY A 447 5.23 9.28 40.14
C GLY A 447 5.59 8.00 40.87
N LYS A 448 5.37 7.99 42.18
CA LYS A 448 5.20 6.78 42.99
C LYS A 448 4.02 6.01 42.39
N ASP A 449 4.28 4.87 41.78
CA ASP A 449 3.37 3.72 41.69
C ASP A 449 4.14 2.55 41.08
N THR A 450 4.92 1.86 41.91
CA THR A 450 5.36 0.47 41.68
C THR A 450 5.59 -0.16 43.07
N PRO A 451 5.09 -1.38 43.34
CA PRO A 451 5.23 -2.02 44.65
C PRO A 451 6.65 -2.58 44.84
N ASP A 452 7.12 -2.47 46.08
CA ASP A 452 8.41 -2.90 46.59
C ASP A 452 8.75 -4.36 46.26
N ASP A 453 9.98 -4.59 45.80
CA ASP A 453 10.73 -5.77 46.20
C ASP A 453 12.16 -5.37 46.58
N ALA A 454 12.53 -5.73 47.81
CA ALA A 454 13.71 -5.28 48.51
C ALA A 454 14.92 -6.16 48.19
N THR A 455 16.08 -5.55 47.93
CA THR A 455 17.35 -5.76 48.65
C THR A 455 18.52 -5.17 47.86
N ALA A 456 18.99 -3.99 48.25
CA ALA A 456 20.41 -3.62 48.16
C ALA A 456 20.68 -2.35 48.97
N THR A 457 21.61 -2.49 49.91
CA THR A 457 22.11 -1.52 50.86
C THR A 457 22.85 -0.35 50.23
N GLY A 458 22.59 0.86 50.76
CA GLY A 458 23.61 1.86 51.11
C GLY A 458 24.45 2.48 49.98
N GLY A 459 24.08 3.67 49.54
CA GLY A 459 24.96 4.53 48.75
C GLY A 459 24.39 5.94 48.55
N ALA A 460 24.86 6.90 49.34
CA ALA A 460 24.59 8.32 49.13
C ALA A 460 25.06 8.75 47.73
N ARG A 461 24.15 9.22 46.87
CA ARG A 461 24.50 9.88 45.60
C ARG A 461 23.74 11.19 45.41
N ARG A 462 24.47 12.26 45.73
CA ARG A 462 24.54 13.59 45.07
C ARG A 462 23.47 13.88 44.00
N ARG A 463 22.68 14.93 44.24
CA ARG A 463 21.91 15.67 43.22
C ARG A 463 22.83 16.10 42.06
N GLY A 464 22.79 15.39 40.94
CA GLY A 464 23.41 15.79 39.68
C GLY A 464 22.45 16.67 38.83
N LYS A 465 23.01 17.62 38.07
CA LYS A 465 22.27 18.49 37.15
C LYS A 465 21.49 17.64 36.11
N PRO A 466 20.20 17.92 35.81
CA PRO A 466 19.36 17.11 34.91
C PRO A 466 19.87 16.98 33.46
N GLY A 467 20.82 17.83 33.03
CA GLY A 467 21.41 17.78 31.69
C GLY A 467 22.58 16.80 31.53
N ALA A 468 23.20 16.35 32.63
CA ALA A 468 24.36 15.47 32.54
C ALA A 468 23.97 14.06 32.08
N ASN A 469 22.87 13.50 32.59
CA ASN A 469 22.43 12.15 32.20
C ASN A 469 21.90 12.05 30.77
N ALA A 470 21.15 13.05 30.28
CA ALA A 470 20.66 13.06 28.90
C ALA A 470 21.80 13.26 27.89
N LEU A 471 22.77 14.13 28.20
CA LEU A 471 23.94 14.32 27.35
C LEU A 471 24.86 13.09 27.37
N THR A 472 25.13 12.50 28.54
CA THR A 472 25.92 11.26 28.61
C THR A 472 25.22 10.11 27.89
N ALA A 473 23.89 9.99 27.99
CA ALA A 473 23.13 9.00 27.23
C ALA A 473 23.16 9.28 25.72
N ALA A 474 23.05 10.54 25.29
CA ALA A 474 23.16 10.90 23.87
C ALA A 474 24.58 10.69 23.31
N LEU A 475 25.63 10.93 24.11
CA LEU A 475 27.03 10.69 23.72
C LEU A 475 27.39 9.20 23.70
N ALA A 476 26.66 8.37 24.46
CA ALA A 476 26.84 6.91 24.47
C ALA A 476 25.86 6.18 23.54
N ALA A 477 24.93 6.90 22.89
CA ALA A 477 23.97 6.32 21.98
C ALA A 477 24.66 5.84 20.71
N ASP A 478 24.18 4.72 20.18
CA ASP A 478 24.64 4.21 18.90
C ASP A 478 24.34 5.23 17.80
N ARG A 479 25.35 5.47 16.96
CA ARG A 479 25.28 6.49 15.91
C ARG A 479 24.49 6.02 14.67
N ILE A 480 24.42 4.70 14.46
CA ILE A 480 23.73 4.09 13.33
C ILE A 480 22.50 3.35 13.86
N ALA A 481 21.31 3.77 13.45
CA ALA A 481 20.07 3.07 13.76
C ALA A 481 19.92 1.83 12.88
N ILE A 482 19.69 0.68 13.51
CA ILE A 482 19.40 -0.60 12.87
C ILE A 482 17.95 -0.95 13.18
N GLU A 483 17.10 -1.03 12.15
CA GLU A 483 15.65 -1.18 12.31
C GLU A 483 15.06 -2.24 11.38
N ARG A 484 13.90 -2.80 11.77
CA ARG A 484 13.09 -3.76 10.99
C ARG A 484 14.00 -4.82 10.35
N VAL A 485 14.66 -5.58 11.21
CA VAL A 485 15.45 -6.73 10.81
C VAL A 485 14.51 -7.89 10.47
N GLU A 486 14.72 -8.50 9.31
CA GLU A 486 13.94 -9.62 8.79
C GLU A 486 14.90 -10.72 8.29
N PRO A 487 14.57 -12.02 8.45
CA PRO A 487 13.38 -12.57 9.07
C PRO A 487 13.44 -12.50 10.60
N ALA A 488 12.31 -12.16 11.24
CA ALA A 488 12.20 -12.13 12.70
C ALA A 488 10.83 -12.66 13.15
N VAL A 489 10.81 -13.55 14.13
CA VAL A 489 9.58 -14.06 14.76
C VAL A 489 9.47 -13.49 16.17
N ASP A 490 8.43 -12.69 16.41
CA ASP A 490 8.19 -11.96 17.66
C ASP A 490 9.45 -11.17 18.13
N GLY A 491 10.07 -10.42 17.22
CA GLY A 491 11.26 -9.61 17.51
C GLY A 491 12.54 -10.42 17.79
N GLY A 492 12.64 -11.66 17.28
CA GLY A 492 13.80 -12.54 17.50
C GLY A 492 13.65 -13.50 18.68
N ARG A 493 12.50 -13.48 19.36
CA ARG A 493 12.21 -14.39 20.48
C ARG A 493 12.11 -15.87 20.06
N PHE A 494 11.67 -16.13 18.83
CA PHE A 494 11.56 -17.49 18.28
C PHE A 494 12.32 -17.61 16.97
N ALA A 495 12.73 -18.84 16.65
CA ALA A 495 13.45 -19.12 15.43
C ALA A 495 12.54 -19.00 14.20
N ALA A 496 13.01 -18.29 13.18
CA ALA A 496 12.49 -18.46 11.83
C ALA A 496 12.90 -19.86 11.31
N LYS A 497 12.18 -20.40 10.34
CA LYS A 497 12.39 -21.77 9.85
C LYS A 497 12.76 -21.78 8.38
N ARG A 498 13.81 -22.53 8.05
CA ARG A 498 14.29 -22.75 6.68
C ARG A 498 14.60 -24.23 6.46
N VAL A 499 15.01 -24.60 5.26
CA VAL A 499 15.62 -25.92 5.02
C VAL A 499 17.05 -25.79 4.50
N VAL A 500 17.85 -26.82 4.72
CA VAL A 500 19.25 -26.87 4.27
C VAL A 500 19.39 -26.64 2.76
N GLY A 501 20.42 -25.89 2.36
CA GLY A 501 20.68 -25.47 0.98
C GLY A 501 19.94 -24.22 0.54
N GLU A 502 19.08 -23.66 1.39
CA GLU A 502 18.47 -22.34 1.13
C GLU A 502 19.44 -21.20 1.42
N ARG A 503 19.15 -20.06 0.79
CA ARG A 503 19.73 -18.79 1.21
C ARG A 503 18.73 -18.04 2.08
N ALA A 504 19.10 -17.74 3.31
CA ALA A 504 18.31 -16.84 4.14
C ALA A 504 18.54 -15.40 3.66
N VAL A 505 17.51 -14.82 3.05
CA VAL A 505 17.47 -13.41 2.70
C VAL A 505 17.26 -12.61 3.98
N VAL A 506 18.32 -11.95 4.44
CA VAL A 506 18.33 -11.10 5.63
C VAL A 506 18.28 -9.65 5.20
N GLY A 507 17.35 -8.89 5.76
CA GLY A 507 17.18 -7.47 5.47
C GLY A 507 17.13 -6.61 6.72
N ALA A 508 17.53 -5.35 6.61
CA ALA A 508 17.48 -4.35 7.67
C ALA A 508 17.31 -2.94 7.07
N THR A 509 16.85 -1.99 7.88
CA THR A 509 16.96 -0.56 7.59
C THR A 509 18.10 0.01 8.40
N LEU A 510 19.03 0.68 7.72
CA LEU A 510 20.24 1.24 8.31
C LEU A 510 20.27 2.75 8.07
N ILE A 511 20.19 3.53 9.15
CA ILE A 511 20.07 4.99 9.08
C ILE A 511 21.16 5.60 9.95
N ALA A 512 21.84 6.64 9.45
CA ALA A 512 22.81 7.42 10.22
C ALA A 512 22.70 8.91 9.87
N ASP A 513 23.28 9.77 10.71
CA ASP A 513 23.40 11.20 10.42
C ASP A 513 24.41 11.49 9.28
N GLY A 514 24.17 12.56 8.52
CA GLY A 514 25.09 13.05 7.47
C GLY A 514 24.93 12.35 6.12
N HIS A 515 26.00 12.39 5.31
CA HIS A 515 26.03 11.86 3.93
C HIS A 515 27.11 10.79 3.72
N ALA A 516 27.74 10.34 4.80
CA ALA A 516 28.78 9.32 4.72
C ALA A 516 28.19 8.00 4.22
N ARG A 517 28.98 7.24 3.47
CA ARG A 517 28.60 5.89 3.06
C ARG A 517 28.61 4.99 4.29
N LEU A 518 27.62 4.11 4.37
CA LEU A 518 27.56 3.06 5.39
C LEU A 518 28.10 1.76 4.80
N GLY A 519 28.85 1.03 5.63
CA GLY A 519 29.17 -0.36 5.42
C GLY A 519 28.35 -1.19 6.40
N ALA A 520 27.88 -2.35 5.98
CA ALA A 520 27.18 -3.24 6.88
C ALA A 520 27.36 -4.70 6.46
N VAL A 521 27.30 -5.59 7.44
CA VAL A 521 27.31 -7.04 7.24
C VAL A 521 26.20 -7.69 8.04
N VAL A 522 25.74 -8.83 7.54
CA VAL A 522 25.10 -9.83 8.38
C VAL A 522 26.22 -10.66 9.01
N ALA A 523 26.39 -10.51 10.32
CA ALA A 523 27.21 -11.44 11.09
C ALA A 523 26.34 -12.66 11.41
N TRP A 524 26.74 -13.84 10.97
CA TRP A 524 26.01 -15.09 11.19
C TRP A 524 26.94 -16.23 11.58
N ARG A 525 26.39 -17.26 12.22
CA ARG A 525 27.11 -18.49 12.59
C ARG A 525 26.16 -19.64 12.84
N ALA A 526 26.65 -20.87 12.77
CA ALA A 526 25.94 -21.99 13.38
C ALA A 526 26.01 -21.86 14.92
N ALA A 527 25.00 -22.38 15.64
CA ALA A 527 24.93 -22.24 17.09
C ALA A 527 26.08 -22.95 17.84
N ASP A 528 26.72 -23.93 17.21
CA ASP A 528 27.89 -24.66 17.71
C ASP A 528 29.23 -23.98 17.35
N GLU A 529 29.22 -22.93 16.55
CA GLU A 529 30.40 -22.18 16.16
C GLU A 529 30.65 -21.01 17.13
N ALA A 530 31.92 -20.84 17.52
CA ALA A 530 32.33 -19.69 18.32
C ALA A 530 32.45 -18.42 17.47
N GLU A 531 33.02 -18.55 16.28
CA GLU A 531 33.32 -17.45 15.37
C GLU A 531 32.09 -17.02 14.56
N TRP A 532 32.06 -15.74 14.18
CA TRP A 532 31.01 -15.18 13.31
C TRP A 532 31.56 -15.06 11.89
N HIS A 533 30.81 -15.59 10.93
CA HIS A 533 30.99 -15.30 9.51
C HIS A 533 30.28 -14.00 9.17
N GLU A 534 30.76 -13.30 8.14
CA GLU A 534 30.19 -12.03 7.74
C GLU A 534 29.90 -12.01 6.25
N VAL A 535 28.69 -11.59 5.89
CA VAL A 535 28.28 -11.37 4.51
C VAL A 535 27.90 -9.90 4.35
N PRO A 536 28.51 -9.17 3.41
CA PRO A 536 28.16 -7.77 3.16
C PRO A 536 26.69 -7.61 2.82
N LEU A 537 26.06 -6.61 3.44
CA LEU A 537 24.74 -6.12 3.09
C LEU A 537 24.85 -5.20 1.87
N ALA A 538 23.99 -5.41 0.88
CA ALA A 538 23.86 -4.55 -0.28
C ALA A 538 22.69 -3.58 -0.11
N PRO A 539 22.83 -2.30 -0.46
CA PRO A 539 21.73 -1.34 -0.41
C PRO A 539 20.73 -1.62 -1.55
N LEU A 540 19.44 -1.61 -1.23
CA LEU A 540 18.31 -1.72 -2.17
C LEU A 540 17.65 -0.37 -2.47
N GLY A 541 18.09 0.70 -1.80
CA GLY A 541 17.48 2.03 -1.85
C GLY A 541 16.58 2.29 -0.63
N ASN A 542 16.32 3.58 -0.36
CA ASN A 542 15.52 4.04 0.79
C ASN A 542 15.98 3.40 2.12
N ASP A 543 17.29 3.40 2.35
CA ASP A 543 17.95 2.84 3.54
C ASP A 543 17.65 1.37 3.80
N ARG A 544 17.08 0.63 2.83
CA ARG A 544 16.93 -0.82 2.91
C ARG A 544 18.19 -1.50 2.44
N TRP A 545 18.60 -2.48 3.23
CA TRP A 545 19.77 -3.29 2.97
C TRP A 545 19.39 -4.75 3.01
N GLN A 546 20.06 -5.56 2.19
CA GLN A 546 19.79 -6.98 2.09
C GLN A 546 21.06 -7.78 1.78
N ALA A 547 21.17 -8.95 2.39
CA ALA A 547 22.16 -9.95 2.09
C ALA A 547 21.49 -11.32 2.08
N ALA A 548 22.17 -12.29 1.47
CA ALA A 548 21.70 -13.67 1.47
C ALA A 548 22.78 -14.56 2.09
N ILE A 549 22.53 -15.06 3.30
CA ILE A 549 23.45 -15.99 3.99
C ILE A 549 23.17 -17.43 3.56
N PRO A 550 24.21 -18.26 3.34
CA PRO A 550 24.02 -19.67 3.01
C PRO A 550 23.61 -20.47 4.26
N LEU A 551 22.71 -21.43 4.09
CA LEU A 551 22.27 -22.33 5.16
C LEU A 551 22.65 -23.77 4.81
N ASP A 552 23.95 -24.06 4.84
CA ASP A 552 24.52 -25.31 4.30
C ASP A 552 24.52 -26.47 5.32
N ARG A 553 24.21 -26.17 6.59
CA ARG A 553 24.17 -27.16 7.69
C ARG A 553 22.76 -27.25 8.25
N ILE A 554 22.34 -28.44 8.68
CA ILE A 554 21.12 -28.64 9.48
C ILE A 554 21.43 -28.24 10.92
N GLY A 555 20.52 -27.52 11.57
CA GLY A 555 20.64 -27.07 12.96
C GLY A 555 20.31 -25.59 13.12
N ARG A 556 20.47 -25.09 14.36
CA ARG A 556 20.22 -23.69 14.68
C ARG A 556 21.37 -22.83 14.16
N HIS A 557 21.01 -21.78 13.43
CA HIS A 557 21.89 -20.70 13.00
C HIS A 557 21.45 -19.41 13.70
N LEU A 558 22.40 -18.52 13.90
CA LEU A 558 22.21 -17.24 14.56
C LEU A 558 22.70 -16.14 13.62
N PHE A 559 22.00 -15.02 13.55
CA PHE A 559 22.49 -13.85 12.83
C PHE A 559 22.17 -12.56 13.57
N ARG A 560 22.93 -11.51 13.24
CA ARG A 560 22.69 -10.12 13.67
C ARG A 560 23.26 -9.17 12.64
N ILE A 561 22.86 -7.91 12.73
CA ILE A 561 23.34 -6.86 11.83
C ILE A 561 24.46 -6.09 12.50
N VAL A 562 25.53 -5.84 11.76
CA VAL A 562 26.63 -4.97 12.17
C VAL A 562 26.79 -3.91 11.10
N ALA A 563 26.67 -2.64 11.49
CA ALA A 563 26.79 -1.50 10.60
C ALA A 563 27.87 -0.53 11.09
N TRP A 564 28.53 0.16 10.17
CA TRP A 564 29.58 1.12 10.47
C TRP A 564 29.62 2.21 9.40
N ARG A 565 30.35 3.28 9.69
CA ARG A 565 30.64 4.31 8.69
C ARG A 565 31.84 3.90 7.85
N ASP A 566 31.65 3.81 6.54
CA ASP A 566 32.71 3.46 5.59
C ASP A 566 33.52 4.72 5.24
N ASP A 567 34.55 5.00 6.05
CA ASP A 567 35.39 6.20 5.90
C ASP A 567 36.15 6.23 4.57
N TRP A 568 36.65 5.08 4.08
CA TRP A 568 37.36 5.00 2.81
C TRP A 568 36.42 5.11 1.61
N GLY A 569 35.32 4.35 1.63
CA GLY A 569 34.30 4.42 0.58
C GLY A 569 33.67 5.81 0.47
N SER A 570 33.55 6.53 1.59
CA SER A 570 33.11 7.94 1.61
C SER A 570 34.14 8.86 0.95
N LEU A 571 35.42 8.75 1.32
CA LEU A 571 36.49 9.58 0.75
C LEU A 571 36.67 9.34 -0.75
N VAL A 572 36.66 8.08 -1.21
CA VAL A 572 36.78 7.71 -2.62
C VAL A 572 35.63 8.28 -3.45
N ASP A 573 34.40 8.22 -2.93
CA ASP A 573 33.23 8.78 -3.61
C ASP A 573 33.31 10.31 -3.72
N ASP A 574 33.77 10.98 -2.65
CA ASP A 574 33.97 12.43 -2.65
C ASP A 574 35.09 12.86 -3.62
N ILE A 575 36.24 12.19 -3.60
CA ILE A 575 37.33 12.41 -4.56
C ILE A 575 36.83 12.20 -5.99
N GLY A 576 36.10 11.11 -6.24
CA GLY A 576 35.56 10.78 -7.56
C GLY A 576 34.62 11.86 -8.09
N LYS A 577 33.74 12.41 -7.24
CA LYS A 577 32.85 13.52 -7.61
C LYS A 577 33.62 14.81 -7.88
N LYS A 578 34.57 15.18 -7.00
CA LYS A 578 35.40 16.39 -7.14
C LYS A 578 36.26 16.34 -8.40
N HIS A 579 36.91 15.20 -8.65
CA HIS A 579 37.73 15.00 -9.83
C HIS A 579 36.92 15.10 -11.13
N LYS A 580 35.74 14.47 -11.20
CA LYS A 580 34.84 14.59 -12.35
C LYS A 580 34.35 16.03 -12.58
N ALA A 581 34.27 16.83 -11.51
CA ALA A 581 33.96 18.25 -11.57
C ALA A 581 35.18 19.14 -11.90
N GLY A 582 36.35 18.56 -12.18
CA GLY A 582 37.59 19.28 -12.50
C GLY A 582 38.20 20.02 -11.31
N GLN A 583 37.84 19.65 -10.08
CA GLN A 583 38.37 20.28 -8.86
C GLN A 583 39.71 19.65 -8.46
N ASP A 584 40.56 20.45 -7.81
CA ASP A 584 41.79 19.95 -7.20
C ASP A 584 41.46 19.02 -6.02
N VAL A 585 42.09 17.84 -6.00
CA VAL A 585 41.90 16.79 -5.00
C VAL A 585 43.18 16.52 -4.19
N ALA A 586 44.16 17.43 -4.25
CA ALA A 586 45.44 17.25 -3.58
C ALA A 586 45.31 17.08 -2.05
N LEU A 587 44.34 17.73 -1.41
CA LEU A 587 44.09 17.62 0.03
C LEU A 587 43.46 16.26 0.37
N GLU A 588 42.48 15.82 -0.40
CA GLU A 588 41.80 14.54 -0.20
C GLU A 588 42.76 13.36 -0.45
N LEU A 589 43.75 13.52 -1.33
CA LEU A 589 44.84 12.56 -1.47
C LEU A 589 45.74 12.50 -0.22
N GLN A 590 45.90 13.60 0.52
CA GLN A 590 46.56 13.58 1.83
C GLN A 590 45.70 12.88 2.89
N GLU A 591 44.37 13.08 2.86
CA GLU A 591 43.44 12.35 3.72
C GLU A 591 43.48 10.84 3.43
N ALA A 592 43.55 10.45 2.15
CA ALA A 592 43.70 9.05 1.75
C ALA A 592 45.01 8.46 2.28
N ARG A 593 46.11 9.22 2.20
CA ARG A 593 47.40 8.83 2.82
C ARG A 593 47.27 8.61 4.32
N ALA A 594 46.55 9.50 5.02
CA ALA A 594 46.35 9.38 6.46
C ALA A 594 45.50 8.15 6.81
N LEU A 595 44.45 7.84 6.04
CA LEU A 595 43.65 6.63 6.22
C LEU A 595 44.49 5.37 5.98
N LEU A 596 45.32 5.33 4.94
CA LEU A 596 46.23 4.21 4.67
C LEU A 596 47.27 4.03 5.78
N ALA A 597 47.84 5.12 6.29
CA ALA A 597 48.82 5.07 7.37
C ALA A 597 48.19 4.57 8.69
N ASP A 598 47.01 5.09 9.04
CA ASP A 598 46.27 4.67 10.24
C ASP A 598 45.82 3.21 10.15
N ALA A 599 45.37 2.78 8.97
CA ALA A 599 45.06 1.39 8.66
C ALA A 599 46.27 0.46 8.86
N LEU A 600 47.46 0.86 8.39
CA LEU A 600 48.70 0.10 8.57
C LEU A 600 49.20 0.11 10.02
N ASP A 601 48.98 1.20 10.75
CA ASP A 601 49.34 1.31 12.17
C ASP A 601 48.49 0.37 13.04
N ALA A 602 47.18 0.33 12.80
CA ALA A 602 46.25 -0.58 13.47
C ALA A 602 46.56 -2.07 13.17
N ALA A 603 47.13 -2.37 12.00
CA ALA A 603 47.56 -3.72 11.61
C ALA A 603 48.94 -4.14 12.16
N LYS A 604 49.56 -3.35 13.06
CA LYS A 604 50.83 -3.72 13.69
C LYS A 604 50.66 -4.92 14.62
N GLY A 605 51.22 -6.07 14.22
CA GLY A 605 51.20 -7.31 15.01
C GLY A 605 50.69 -8.52 14.23
N THR A 606 49.90 -8.30 13.16
CA THR A 606 49.45 -9.33 12.21
C THR A 606 50.44 -9.43 11.05
N HIS A 607 51.45 -10.30 11.18
CA HIS A 607 52.59 -10.32 10.26
C HIS A 607 52.42 -11.21 9.00
N ASP A 608 51.45 -12.13 8.97
CA ASP A 608 51.33 -13.15 7.92
C ASP A 608 50.02 -13.11 7.10
N ASP A 609 49.34 -11.95 7.01
CA ASP A 609 48.14 -11.79 6.17
C ASP A 609 48.50 -11.09 4.85
N ASP A 610 48.26 -11.77 3.72
CA ASP A 610 48.49 -11.28 2.35
C ASP A 610 47.81 -9.91 2.11
N SER A 611 46.66 -9.66 2.77
CA SER A 611 45.91 -8.41 2.67
C SER A 611 46.68 -7.21 3.25
N VAL A 612 47.43 -7.43 4.33
CA VAL A 612 48.27 -6.40 4.95
C VAL A 612 49.51 -6.13 4.09
N ALA A 613 50.08 -7.17 3.47
CA ALA A 613 51.19 -7.02 2.52
C ALA A 613 50.76 -6.22 1.28
N ASP A 614 49.57 -6.49 0.75
CA ASP A 614 48.98 -5.74 -0.36
C ASP A 614 48.75 -4.28 -0.01
N LEU A 615 48.20 -3.98 1.17
CA LEU A 615 48.03 -2.59 1.59
C LEU A 615 49.36 -1.87 1.81
N ARG A 616 50.38 -2.54 2.36
CA ARG A 616 51.74 -1.98 2.48
C ARG A 616 52.31 -1.65 1.11
N ARG A 617 52.13 -2.52 0.12
CA ARG A 617 52.54 -2.29 -1.27
C ARG A 617 51.81 -1.11 -1.89
N ILE A 618 50.48 -1.03 -1.72
CA ILE A 618 49.67 0.09 -2.20
C ILE A 618 50.10 1.40 -1.54
N ALA A 619 50.33 1.42 -0.23
CA ALA A 619 50.78 2.61 0.49
C ALA A 619 52.19 3.05 0.06
N ALA A 620 53.12 2.11 -0.14
CA ALA A 620 54.47 2.40 -0.65
C ALA A 620 54.43 2.93 -2.09
N GLU A 621 53.61 2.32 -2.96
CA GLU A 621 53.40 2.81 -4.32
C GLU A 621 52.80 4.21 -4.31
N PHE A 622 51.76 4.43 -3.49
CA PHE A 622 51.11 5.72 -3.31
C PHE A 622 52.11 6.81 -2.88
N ASP A 623 52.97 6.53 -1.91
CA ASP A 623 53.97 7.47 -1.41
C ASP A 623 55.03 7.81 -2.47
N SER A 624 55.45 6.84 -3.28
CA SER A 624 56.46 6.99 -4.33
C SER A 624 55.96 7.55 -5.67
N SER A 625 54.64 7.70 -5.83
CA SER A 625 53.96 8.10 -7.08
C SER A 625 53.66 9.59 -7.19
N ASP A 626 53.37 10.07 -8.40
CA ASP A 626 52.84 11.42 -8.67
C ASP A 626 51.33 11.54 -8.35
N ALA A 627 50.77 12.74 -8.49
CA ALA A 627 49.37 13.02 -8.13
C ALA A 627 48.35 12.24 -8.98
N GLU A 628 48.61 12.08 -10.28
CA GLU A 628 47.72 11.36 -11.19
C GLU A 628 47.70 9.86 -10.86
N ARG A 629 48.89 9.28 -10.62
CA ARG A 629 49.00 7.89 -10.22
C ARG A 629 48.42 7.64 -8.83
N ARG A 630 48.62 8.54 -7.87
CA ARG A 630 47.98 8.49 -6.54
C ARG A 630 46.47 8.47 -6.62
N LEU A 631 45.89 9.36 -7.44
CA LEU A 631 44.46 9.39 -7.67
C LEU A 631 43.95 8.09 -8.31
N ALA A 632 44.65 7.60 -9.34
CA ALA A 632 44.32 6.32 -9.96
C ALA A 632 44.35 5.17 -8.94
N LEU A 633 45.35 5.15 -8.04
CA LEU A 633 45.46 4.15 -6.98
C LEU A 633 44.30 4.25 -5.98
N VAL A 634 43.93 5.43 -5.52
CA VAL A 634 42.82 5.60 -4.55
C VAL A 634 41.47 5.18 -5.14
N LEU A 635 41.23 5.49 -6.41
CA LEU A 635 39.99 5.12 -7.10
C LEU A 635 40.00 3.65 -7.59
N ALA A 636 41.14 2.96 -7.52
CA ALA A 636 41.25 1.60 -8.03
C ALA A 636 40.50 0.60 -7.12
N PRO A 637 39.71 -0.33 -7.68
CA PRO A 637 39.05 -1.39 -6.91
C PRO A 637 39.99 -2.22 -6.00
N PRO A 638 41.24 -2.55 -6.41
CA PRO A 638 42.20 -3.23 -5.53
C PRO A 638 42.49 -2.48 -4.22
N SER A 639 42.53 -1.15 -4.23
CA SER A 639 42.80 -0.35 -3.02
C SER A 639 41.63 -0.38 -2.05
N ALA A 640 40.39 -0.30 -2.57
CA ALA A 640 39.19 -0.45 -1.76
C ALA A 640 39.10 -1.86 -1.14
N ALA A 641 39.43 -2.91 -1.90
CA ALA A 641 39.45 -4.28 -1.41
C ALA A 641 40.51 -4.48 -0.31
N ALA A 642 41.74 -4.01 -0.52
CA ALA A 642 42.82 -4.11 0.47
C ALA A 642 42.51 -3.35 1.76
N TYR A 643 41.90 -2.15 1.66
CA TYR A 643 41.48 -1.38 2.83
C TYR A 643 40.34 -2.08 3.60
N ALA A 644 39.33 -2.61 2.89
CA ALA A 644 38.20 -3.31 3.50
C ALA A 644 38.63 -4.60 4.23
N ALA A 645 39.64 -5.31 3.70
CA ALA A 645 40.15 -6.56 4.27
C ALA A 645 40.76 -6.39 5.68
N LEU A 646 41.18 -5.18 6.07
CA LEU A 646 41.66 -4.91 7.43
C LEU A 646 40.57 -4.89 8.51
N GLY A 647 39.29 -4.90 8.13
CA GLY A 647 38.19 -4.93 9.08
C GLY A 647 38.01 -3.66 9.92
N ARG A 648 38.57 -2.51 9.49
CA ARG A 648 38.41 -1.24 10.21
C ARG A 648 36.98 -0.71 10.09
N ARG A 649 36.28 -0.58 11.22
CA ARG A 649 34.87 -0.17 11.29
C ARG A 649 34.67 1.03 12.21
N SER A 650 34.54 2.22 11.61
CA SER A 650 34.32 3.47 12.33
C SER A 650 32.87 3.59 12.81
N ALA A 651 32.67 4.06 14.05
CA ALA A 651 31.34 4.21 14.66
C ALA A 651 30.46 2.94 14.54
N GLN A 652 31.09 1.76 14.70
CA GLN A 652 30.42 0.48 14.56
C GLN A 652 29.26 0.35 15.55
N THR A 653 28.09 0.03 15.03
CA THR A 653 26.90 -0.34 15.80
C THR A 653 26.59 -1.81 15.54
N GLN A 654 26.26 -2.54 16.60
CA GLN A 654 25.80 -3.92 16.52
C GLN A 654 24.35 -3.96 17.01
N ASP A 655 23.49 -4.64 16.27
CA ASP A 655 22.14 -4.92 16.77
C ASP A 655 22.27 -5.73 18.07
N PRO A 656 21.67 -5.27 19.19
CA PRO A 656 21.67 -6.02 20.44
C PRO A 656 20.92 -7.34 20.34
N THR A 657 20.03 -7.49 19.36
CA THR A 657 19.24 -8.71 19.16
C THR A 657 20.00 -9.71 18.30
N VAL A 658 20.06 -10.96 18.77
CA VAL A 658 20.53 -12.11 17.98
C VAL A 658 19.32 -12.91 17.52
N TYR A 659 19.16 -13.04 16.22
CA TYR A 659 18.01 -13.68 15.59
C TYR A 659 18.30 -15.15 15.28
N PRO A 660 17.50 -16.11 15.79
CA PRO A 660 17.67 -17.52 15.49
C PRO A 660 16.96 -17.96 14.20
N ILE A 661 17.57 -18.90 13.49
CA ILE A 661 17.00 -19.62 12.35
C ILE A 661 17.19 -21.12 12.57
N ASP A 662 16.11 -21.89 12.61
CA ASP A 662 16.16 -23.35 12.62
C ASP A 662 16.19 -23.85 11.17
N VAL A 663 17.33 -24.43 10.78
CA VAL A 663 17.54 -25.02 9.45
C VAL A 663 17.31 -26.51 9.54
N GLU A 664 16.28 -27.01 8.86
CA GLU A 664 15.88 -28.41 8.93
C GLU A 664 16.15 -29.14 7.60
N ARG A 665 16.09 -30.48 7.60
CA ARG A 665 16.14 -31.25 6.36
C ARG A 665 14.92 -30.98 5.47
N ARG A 666 15.04 -31.24 4.17
CA ARG A 666 13.97 -31.06 3.16
C ARG A 666 12.64 -31.69 3.57
N ALA A 667 12.66 -32.88 4.18
CA ALA A 667 11.44 -33.59 4.60
C ALA A 667 10.58 -32.83 5.62
N ALA A 668 11.18 -31.88 6.38
CA ALA A 668 10.42 -31.01 7.28
C ALA A 668 9.44 -30.10 6.51
N ARG A 669 9.73 -29.79 5.23
CA ARG A 669 8.92 -28.93 4.37
C ARG A 669 8.24 -29.66 3.20
N PHE A 670 8.84 -30.74 2.72
CA PHE A 670 8.36 -31.47 1.56
C PHE A 670 8.30 -32.97 1.83
N GLY A 671 7.10 -33.54 1.76
CA GLY A 671 6.91 -34.97 1.84
C GLY A 671 5.46 -35.38 1.67
N SER A 672 5.25 -36.61 1.26
CA SER A 672 3.93 -37.22 1.14
C SER A 672 3.80 -38.34 2.18
N TRP A 673 2.81 -38.23 3.06
CA TRP A 673 2.58 -39.12 4.21
C TRP A 673 1.45 -40.11 3.95
N TYR A 674 1.67 -41.39 4.25
CA TYR A 674 0.65 -42.44 4.21
C TYR A 674 0.53 -43.06 5.60
N GLU A 675 -0.65 -42.96 6.20
CA GLU A 675 -0.94 -43.57 7.49
C GLU A 675 -1.60 -44.94 7.29
N MET A 676 -1.12 -45.97 7.98
CA MET A 676 -1.76 -47.28 8.02
C MET A 676 -1.64 -47.93 9.40
N PHE A 677 -2.54 -48.87 9.71
CA PHE A 677 -2.46 -49.66 10.93
C PHE A 677 -1.70 -50.97 10.66
N PRO A 678 -0.52 -51.19 11.29
CA PRO A 678 0.25 -52.42 11.09
C PRO A 678 -0.55 -53.70 11.36
N ARG A 679 -1.45 -53.66 12.35
CA ARG A 679 -2.31 -54.80 12.71
C ARG A 679 -3.30 -55.22 11.63
N SER A 680 -3.58 -54.38 10.65
CA SER A 680 -4.47 -54.70 9.54
C SER A 680 -3.74 -55.07 8.25
N ALA A 681 -2.41 -55.07 8.25
CA ALA A 681 -1.59 -55.32 7.07
C ALA A 681 -1.63 -56.78 6.57
N SER A 682 -2.23 -57.69 7.35
CA SER A 682 -2.36 -59.11 7.03
C SER A 682 -3.24 -59.41 5.82
N ASP A 683 -4.05 -58.43 5.40
CA ASP A 683 -5.15 -58.53 4.43
C ASP A 683 -6.22 -59.59 4.80
N ASP A 684 -6.26 -60.02 6.06
CA ASP A 684 -7.24 -60.98 6.60
C ASP A 684 -7.90 -60.39 7.85
N PRO A 685 -9.24 -60.19 7.86
CA PRO A 685 -9.94 -59.55 8.97
C PRO A 685 -9.93 -60.40 10.26
N GLN A 686 -9.53 -61.67 10.20
CA GLN A 686 -9.42 -62.57 11.36
C GLN A 686 -7.98 -62.77 11.84
N ARG A 687 -6.99 -62.23 11.12
CA ARG A 687 -5.56 -62.39 11.45
C ARG A 687 -4.93 -61.05 11.73
N HIS A 688 -4.39 -60.89 12.94
CA HIS A 688 -3.58 -59.72 13.27
C HIS A 688 -2.33 -59.66 12.38
N GLY A 689 -2.07 -58.51 11.77
CA GLY A 689 -0.89 -58.25 10.94
C GLY A 689 0.39 -58.14 11.75
N THR A 690 1.50 -58.42 11.10
CA THR A 690 2.87 -58.30 11.63
C THR A 690 3.65 -57.24 10.86
N PHE A 691 4.81 -56.84 11.36
CA PHE A 691 5.72 -55.97 10.59
C PHE A 691 6.19 -56.59 9.28
N GLU A 692 6.23 -57.92 9.16
CA GLU A 692 6.51 -58.59 7.90
C GLU A 692 5.36 -58.41 6.89
N ASP A 693 4.10 -58.48 7.35
CA ASP A 693 2.96 -58.21 6.49
C ASP A 693 2.98 -56.74 6.02
N VAL A 694 3.35 -55.79 6.87
CA VAL A 694 3.54 -54.38 6.48
C VAL A 694 4.60 -54.25 5.39
N ALA A 695 5.72 -54.98 5.50
CA ALA A 695 6.80 -54.94 4.51
C ALA A 695 6.30 -55.33 3.10
N ARG A 696 5.30 -56.21 2.98
CA ARG A 696 4.69 -56.61 1.70
C ARG A 696 3.86 -55.50 1.04
N HIS A 697 3.42 -54.50 1.80
CA HIS A 697 2.69 -53.33 1.28
C HIS A 697 3.60 -52.20 0.78
N LEU A 698 4.89 -52.21 1.13
CA LEU A 698 5.83 -51.14 0.76
C LEU A 698 5.90 -50.89 -0.75
N PRO A 699 5.90 -51.90 -1.66
CA PRO A 699 5.90 -51.66 -3.10
C PRO A 699 4.70 -50.82 -3.58
N ARG A 700 3.49 -51.12 -3.08
CA ARG A 700 2.26 -50.38 -3.43
C ARG A 700 2.31 -48.93 -2.94
N ILE A 701 2.76 -48.72 -1.70
CA ILE A 701 2.91 -47.40 -1.10
C ILE A 701 3.96 -46.58 -1.89
N ARG A 702 5.04 -47.24 -2.30
CA ARG A 702 6.10 -46.64 -3.12
C ARG A 702 5.60 -46.28 -4.52
N GLU A 703 4.78 -47.12 -5.16
CA GLU A 703 4.18 -46.86 -6.47
C GLU A 703 3.27 -45.63 -6.45
N MET A 704 2.48 -45.45 -5.39
CA MET A 704 1.70 -44.21 -5.17
C MET A 704 2.58 -42.99 -4.90
N GLY A 705 3.88 -43.17 -4.65
CA GLY A 705 4.84 -42.10 -4.51
C GLY A 705 4.82 -41.42 -3.14
N PHE A 706 4.53 -42.16 -2.07
CA PHE A 706 4.73 -41.65 -0.71
C PHE A 706 6.20 -41.67 -0.30
N ASP A 707 6.56 -40.80 0.64
CA ASP A 707 7.90 -40.66 1.22
C ASP A 707 7.92 -41.09 2.70
N VAL A 708 6.77 -41.05 3.37
CA VAL A 708 6.63 -41.35 4.80
C VAL A 708 5.50 -42.35 5.01
N LEU A 709 5.78 -43.40 5.79
CA LEU A 709 4.81 -44.35 6.30
C LEU A 709 4.62 -44.12 7.81
N TYR A 710 3.44 -43.65 8.18
CA TYR A 710 3.08 -43.27 9.53
C TYR A 710 2.24 -44.38 10.19
N PHE A 711 2.61 -44.78 11.40
CA PHE A 711 1.86 -45.73 12.21
C PHE A 711 1.23 -45.06 13.44
N PRO A 712 -0.05 -45.39 13.76
CA PRO A 712 -0.57 -45.27 15.11
C PRO A 712 0.34 -46.00 16.12
N PRO A 713 0.14 -45.81 17.44
CA PRO A 713 1.00 -46.45 18.44
C PRO A 713 1.15 -47.97 18.23
N ILE A 714 2.39 -48.45 18.25
CA ILE A 714 2.75 -49.86 18.01
C ILE A 714 3.00 -50.64 19.30
N HIS A 715 2.58 -50.08 20.43
CA HIS A 715 2.87 -50.55 21.78
C HIS A 715 1.81 -51.53 22.30
N PRO A 716 2.08 -52.29 23.38
CA PRO A 716 1.06 -53.08 24.06
C PRO A 716 -0.19 -52.26 24.40
N ILE A 717 -1.37 -52.85 24.25
CA ILE A 717 -2.67 -52.17 24.46
C ILE A 717 -3.31 -52.65 25.76
N GLY A 718 -3.84 -51.72 26.56
CA GLY A 718 -4.53 -52.00 27.83
C GLY A 718 -5.73 -52.94 27.69
N LEU A 719 -6.05 -53.64 28.76
CA LEU A 719 -7.20 -54.55 28.90
C LEU A 719 -8.32 -53.88 29.70
N THR A 720 -7.97 -53.09 30.72
CA THR A 720 -8.89 -52.36 31.58
C THR A 720 -9.58 -51.24 30.80
N ALA A 721 -10.92 -51.22 30.87
CA ALA A 721 -11.78 -50.28 30.16
C ALA A 721 -11.53 -50.23 28.63
N ARG A 722 -10.96 -51.31 28.06
CA ARG A 722 -10.70 -51.43 26.62
C ARG A 722 -11.97 -51.17 25.83
N LYS A 723 -11.85 -50.32 24.81
CA LYS A 723 -12.93 -50.05 23.86
C LYS A 723 -13.10 -51.20 22.87
N GLY A 724 -14.34 -51.60 22.62
CA GLY A 724 -14.72 -52.56 21.59
C GLY A 724 -15.02 -51.90 20.24
N ARG A 725 -15.43 -52.71 19.26
CA ARG A 725 -15.79 -52.25 17.91
C ARG A 725 -16.74 -51.05 17.94
N ASN A 726 -16.60 -50.16 16.95
CA ASN A 726 -17.39 -48.92 16.84
C ASN A 726 -17.39 -48.06 18.13
N ASN A 727 -16.23 -47.96 18.81
CA ASN A 727 -16.05 -47.16 20.01
C ASN A 727 -16.95 -47.60 21.19
N SER A 728 -17.34 -48.88 21.23
CA SER A 728 -18.13 -49.46 22.33
C SER A 728 -17.37 -49.39 23.66
N LEU A 729 -18.06 -49.05 24.75
CA LEU A 729 -17.49 -49.06 26.10
C LEU A 729 -17.24 -50.48 26.66
N ARG A 730 -17.69 -51.52 25.96
CA ARG A 730 -17.49 -52.92 26.32
C ARG A 730 -16.80 -53.63 25.16
N ALA A 731 -15.57 -54.07 25.39
CA ALA A 731 -14.83 -54.94 24.48
C ALA A 731 -15.26 -56.40 24.62
N GLY A 732 -15.43 -57.09 23.49
CA GLY A 732 -15.49 -58.53 23.42
C GLY A 732 -14.12 -59.19 23.62
N PRO A 733 -14.06 -60.53 23.78
CA PRO A 733 -12.81 -61.26 24.03
C PRO A 733 -11.80 -61.14 22.88
N GLU A 734 -12.28 -61.00 21.64
CA GLU A 734 -11.45 -60.88 20.44
C GLU A 734 -11.21 -59.42 20.00
N ASP A 735 -11.74 -58.44 20.74
CA ASP A 735 -11.61 -57.02 20.36
C ASP A 735 -10.18 -56.52 20.65
N VAL A 736 -9.57 -55.95 19.61
CA VAL A 736 -8.17 -55.51 19.61
C VAL A 736 -7.93 -54.19 20.36
N GLY A 737 -8.98 -53.43 20.66
CA GLY A 737 -8.87 -52.16 21.39
C GLY A 737 -8.26 -51.00 20.58
N SER A 738 -8.18 -49.85 21.22
CA SER A 738 -7.53 -48.64 20.68
C SER A 738 -6.01 -48.72 20.82
N PRO A 739 -5.20 -48.53 19.75
CA PRO A 739 -3.75 -48.43 19.88
C PRO A 739 -3.29 -47.29 20.78
N TYR A 740 -4.09 -46.23 20.89
CA TYR A 740 -3.81 -45.08 21.74
C TYR A 740 -3.98 -45.36 23.25
N ALA A 741 -4.54 -46.52 23.63
CA ALA A 741 -4.58 -47.01 25.01
C ALA A 741 -3.28 -47.74 25.37
N ILE A 742 -2.17 -47.00 25.33
CA ILE A 742 -0.80 -47.50 25.46
C ILE A 742 -0.55 -48.05 26.86
N GLY A 743 -0.04 -49.28 26.92
CA GLY A 743 0.44 -49.92 28.13
C GLY A 743 -0.40 -51.11 28.56
N SER A 744 0.28 -52.17 28.97
CA SER A 744 -0.30 -53.32 29.67
C SER A 744 0.78 -53.96 30.54
N PRO A 745 0.49 -55.04 31.30
CA PRO A 745 1.51 -55.67 32.16
C PRO A 745 2.76 -56.16 31.42
N ILE A 746 2.71 -56.28 30.09
CA ILE A 746 3.80 -56.76 29.24
C ILE A 746 4.65 -55.63 28.62
N GLY A 747 4.31 -54.35 28.82
CA GLY A 747 5.14 -53.24 28.34
C GLY A 747 4.41 -51.89 28.19
N GLY A 748 5.17 -50.85 27.89
CA GLY A 748 4.73 -49.46 27.73
C GLY A 748 5.22 -48.80 26.44
N HIS A 749 5.53 -47.50 26.50
CA HIS A 749 5.89 -46.67 25.35
C HIS A 749 7.21 -47.05 24.63
N ALA A 750 8.07 -47.85 25.26
CA ALA A 750 9.32 -48.33 24.68
C ALA A 750 9.23 -49.79 24.17
N ASP A 751 8.05 -50.40 24.24
CA ASP A 751 7.83 -51.80 23.88
C ASP A 751 7.04 -51.93 22.59
N VAL A 752 7.27 -53.03 21.86
CA VAL A 752 6.49 -53.42 20.68
C VAL A 752 5.35 -54.35 21.11
N HIS A 753 4.15 -54.14 20.57
CA HIS A 753 3.03 -55.05 20.77
C HIS A 753 3.39 -56.46 20.27
N PRO A 754 3.28 -57.53 21.09
CA PRO A 754 3.79 -58.86 20.72
C PRO A 754 3.21 -59.43 19.42
N SER A 755 1.93 -59.17 19.13
CA SER A 755 1.28 -59.59 17.89
C SER A 755 1.84 -58.92 16.63
N LEU A 756 2.52 -57.78 16.74
CA LEU A 756 3.21 -57.12 15.61
C LEU A 756 4.59 -57.72 15.36
N GLY A 757 5.21 -58.30 16.41
CA GLY A 757 6.54 -58.89 16.39
C GLY A 757 7.40 -58.41 17.56
N SER A 758 8.71 -58.26 17.31
CA SER A 758 9.71 -57.80 18.27
C SER A 758 10.33 -56.48 17.82
N LEU A 759 11.14 -55.85 18.68
CA LEU A 759 11.96 -54.70 18.30
C LEU A 759 12.89 -55.02 17.12
N ALA A 760 13.38 -56.27 17.02
CA ALA A 760 14.22 -56.71 15.89
C ALA A 760 13.43 -56.75 14.58
N SER A 761 12.19 -57.24 14.59
CA SER A 761 11.35 -57.22 13.38
C SER A 761 10.88 -55.81 13.00
N PHE A 762 10.74 -54.91 13.97
CA PHE A 762 10.53 -53.49 13.69
C PHE A 762 11.73 -52.86 12.98
N ARG A 763 12.96 -53.10 13.47
CA ARG A 763 14.19 -52.62 12.80
C ARG A 763 14.31 -53.17 11.38
N ALA A 764 13.99 -54.44 11.17
CA ALA A 764 13.96 -55.03 9.83
C ALA A 764 12.94 -54.35 8.90
N LEU A 765 11.77 -53.95 9.42
CA LEU A 765 10.80 -53.15 8.65
C LEU A 765 11.33 -51.75 8.32
N VAL A 766 11.99 -51.07 9.27
CA VAL A 766 12.62 -49.76 9.04
C VAL A 766 13.66 -49.86 7.91
N GLU A 767 14.50 -50.89 7.94
CA GLU A 767 15.48 -51.16 6.87
C GLU A 767 14.80 -51.41 5.52
N ALA A 768 13.74 -52.23 5.48
CA ALA A 768 12.98 -52.49 4.26
C ALA A 768 12.30 -51.22 3.70
N ALA A 769 11.74 -50.37 4.57
CA ALA A 769 11.15 -49.09 4.18
C ALA A 769 12.21 -48.15 3.59
N HIS A 770 13.38 -48.04 4.22
CA HIS A 770 14.50 -47.25 3.69
C HIS A 770 14.98 -47.75 2.33
N ALA A 771 15.02 -49.08 2.11
CA ALA A 771 15.35 -49.66 0.81
C ALA A 771 14.34 -49.28 -0.30
N HIS A 772 13.12 -48.86 0.06
CA HIS A 772 12.11 -48.33 -0.85
C HIS A 772 12.07 -46.80 -0.88
N GLY A 773 12.97 -46.12 -0.16
CA GLY A 773 12.98 -44.67 -0.03
C GLY A 773 11.79 -44.12 0.78
N ILE A 774 11.31 -44.89 1.75
CA ILE A 774 10.23 -44.54 2.67
C ILE A 774 10.80 -44.42 4.09
N GLU A 775 10.51 -43.31 4.77
CA GLU A 775 10.80 -43.14 6.20
C GLU A 775 9.63 -43.59 7.07
N ILE A 776 9.91 -44.18 8.23
CA ILE A 776 8.88 -44.53 9.21
C ILE A 776 8.65 -43.35 10.16
N ALA A 777 7.38 -42.98 10.34
CA ALA A 777 6.93 -42.07 11.38
C ALA A 777 6.13 -42.82 12.44
N LEU A 778 6.43 -42.56 13.72
CA LEU A 778 5.68 -43.13 14.84
C LEU A 778 4.80 -42.08 15.51
N ASP A 779 3.62 -42.51 15.92
CA ASP A 779 2.81 -41.75 16.85
C ASP A 779 3.51 -41.65 18.22
N PHE A 780 3.51 -40.44 18.78
CA PHE A 780 3.95 -40.17 20.15
C PHE A 780 2.80 -39.57 20.96
N ALA A 781 2.00 -40.44 21.55
CA ALA A 781 0.90 -40.07 22.42
C ALA A 781 1.31 -40.12 23.89
N VAL A 782 1.40 -38.95 24.54
CA VAL A 782 1.73 -38.86 25.97
C VAL A 782 0.47 -39.11 26.81
N GLN A 783 0.16 -40.39 27.02
CA GLN A 783 -0.97 -40.89 27.80
C GLN A 783 -0.79 -42.38 28.10
N CYS A 784 -1.52 -42.91 29.08
CA CYS A 784 -1.37 -44.30 29.53
C CYS A 784 -2.75 -44.97 29.60
N SER A 785 -2.83 -46.25 29.28
CA SER A 785 -3.95 -47.08 29.74
C SER A 785 -3.88 -47.25 31.27
N PRO A 786 -4.99 -47.64 31.94
CA PRO A 786 -4.95 -47.95 33.37
C PRO A 786 -4.00 -49.11 33.73
N ASP A 787 -3.58 -49.92 32.75
CA ASP A 787 -2.69 -51.07 32.96
C ASP A 787 -1.22 -50.75 32.64
N HIS A 788 -0.90 -49.50 32.25
CA HIS A 788 0.47 -49.13 31.90
C HIS A 788 1.40 -49.28 33.12
N PRO A 789 2.61 -49.86 32.98
CA PRO A 789 3.52 -50.11 34.11
C PRO A 789 3.85 -48.88 34.97
N TRP A 790 3.91 -47.69 34.35
CA TRP A 790 4.10 -46.41 35.07
C TRP A 790 3.06 -46.12 36.15
N LEU A 791 1.83 -46.64 36.07
CA LEU A 791 0.83 -46.42 37.14
C LEU A 791 1.25 -47.11 38.45
N ALA A 792 1.89 -48.27 38.35
CA ALA A 792 2.41 -49.00 39.50
C ALA A 792 3.83 -48.54 39.89
N GLN A 793 4.68 -48.25 38.90
CA GLN A 793 6.09 -47.89 39.12
C GLN A 793 6.26 -46.42 39.56
N HIS A 794 5.40 -45.53 39.07
CA HIS A 794 5.46 -44.08 39.27
C HIS A 794 4.07 -43.51 39.57
N PRO A 795 3.40 -43.92 40.65
CA PRO A 795 2.05 -43.45 40.97
C PRO A 795 1.98 -41.92 41.14
N GLY A 796 3.07 -41.29 41.60
CA GLY A 796 3.18 -39.83 41.76
C GLY A 796 3.19 -39.04 40.45
N TRP A 797 3.27 -39.70 39.28
CA TRP A 797 3.14 -39.05 37.98
C TRP A 797 1.68 -38.82 37.56
N PHE A 798 0.71 -39.29 38.33
CA PHE A 798 -0.71 -39.23 37.94
C PHE A 798 -1.56 -38.58 39.03
N ALA A 799 -2.61 -37.88 38.59
CA ALA A 799 -3.55 -37.25 39.50
C ALA A 799 -4.62 -38.25 39.97
N TRP A 800 -4.40 -38.83 41.15
CA TRP A 800 -5.36 -39.70 41.82
C TRP A 800 -6.47 -38.90 42.51
N ARG A 801 -7.72 -39.38 42.38
CA ARG A 801 -8.86 -38.83 43.11
C ARG A 801 -8.84 -39.29 44.58
N PRO A 802 -9.57 -38.60 45.48
CA PRO A 802 -9.62 -38.97 46.89
C PRO A 802 -10.10 -40.41 47.17
N ASP A 803 -10.87 -41.00 46.25
CA ASP A 803 -11.36 -42.38 46.34
C ASP A 803 -10.39 -43.43 45.75
N GLY A 804 -9.20 -42.99 45.31
CA GLY A 804 -8.19 -43.84 44.68
C GLY A 804 -8.45 -44.13 43.20
N SER A 805 -9.47 -43.54 42.58
CA SER A 805 -9.71 -43.67 41.13
C SER A 805 -8.94 -42.63 40.31
N LEU A 806 -8.70 -42.90 39.03
CA LEU A 806 -8.07 -41.95 38.11
C LEU A 806 -9.13 -41.20 37.30
N ARG A 807 -8.84 -39.94 36.96
CA ARG A 807 -9.65 -39.21 35.99
C ARG A 807 -9.20 -39.61 34.58
N PHE A 808 -10.11 -40.23 33.83
CA PHE A 808 -9.90 -40.54 32.41
C PHE A 808 -9.70 -39.27 31.58
N ALA A 809 -8.97 -39.39 30.48
CA ALA A 809 -8.73 -38.27 29.58
C ALA A 809 -10.02 -37.86 28.84
N GLU A 810 -10.16 -36.57 28.58
CA GLU A 810 -11.27 -35.99 27.83
C GLU A 810 -10.74 -34.90 26.89
N ASN A 811 -11.31 -34.84 25.68
CA ASN A 811 -11.18 -33.71 24.77
C ASN A 811 -12.59 -33.30 24.34
N PRO A 812 -13.32 -32.50 25.16
CA PRO A 812 -14.76 -32.34 25.02
C PRO A 812 -15.20 -31.98 23.60
N PRO A 813 -16.19 -32.69 23.01
CA PRO A 813 -17.09 -33.65 23.68
C PRO A 813 -16.55 -35.10 23.77
N LYS A 814 -15.38 -35.44 23.18
CA LYS A 814 -14.83 -36.80 23.19
C LYS A 814 -14.38 -37.22 24.59
N ARG A 815 -14.73 -38.45 24.99
CA ARG A 815 -14.31 -39.09 26.25
C ARG A 815 -13.50 -40.35 25.96
N TYR A 816 -12.41 -40.53 26.70
CA TYR A 816 -11.47 -41.63 26.51
C TYR A 816 -11.32 -42.41 27.82
N GLN A 817 -12.30 -43.27 28.12
CA GLN A 817 -12.36 -44.07 29.34
C GLN A 817 -11.24 -45.11 29.46
N ASP A 818 -10.59 -45.41 28.34
CA ASP A 818 -9.50 -46.37 28.20
C ASP A 818 -8.11 -45.76 28.48
N ILE A 819 -8.02 -44.45 28.77
CA ILE A 819 -6.74 -43.76 29.02
C ILE A 819 -6.79 -42.73 30.15
N VAL A 820 -5.62 -42.46 30.70
CA VAL A 820 -5.31 -41.45 31.72
C VAL A 820 -4.09 -40.64 31.30
N ASN A 821 -4.05 -39.37 31.70
CA ASN A 821 -2.93 -38.48 31.40
C ASN A 821 -2.01 -38.34 32.62
N PRO A 822 -0.68 -38.33 32.43
CA PRO A 822 0.24 -37.96 33.49
C PRO A 822 0.12 -36.47 33.83
N ASP A 823 0.40 -36.12 35.08
CA ASP A 823 0.47 -34.75 35.58
C ASP A 823 1.90 -34.22 35.47
N PHE A 824 2.11 -33.28 34.55
CA PHE A 824 3.43 -32.74 34.22
C PHE A 824 4.06 -31.87 35.31
N TYR A 825 3.26 -31.44 36.30
CA TYR A 825 3.70 -30.54 37.37
C TYR A 825 3.49 -31.14 38.76
N ALA A 826 3.14 -32.42 38.86
CA ALA A 826 3.20 -33.13 40.13
C ALA A 826 4.64 -33.12 40.66
N ALA A 827 4.81 -32.98 41.98
CA ALA A 827 6.13 -32.84 42.59
C ALA A 827 7.06 -34.03 42.26
N ASP A 828 6.51 -35.25 42.24
CA ASP A 828 7.25 -36.48 41.92
C ASP A 828 7.46 -36.69 40.41
N ALA A 829 6.82 -35.88 39.55
CA ALA A 829 6.93 -35.96 38.09
C ALA A 829 8.02 -35.05 37.52
N MET A 830 8.44 -34.00 38.25
CA MET A 830 9.44 -33.06 37.78
C MET A 830 10.82 -33.33 38.41
N PRO A 831 11.88 -33.58 37.62
CA PRO A 831 11.96 -33.60 36.15
C PRO A 831 11.73 -35.00 35.52
N ASP A 832 11.54 -36.04 36.32
CA ASP A 832 11.69 -37.44 35.90
C ASP A 832 10.71 -37.88 34.79
N LEU A 833 9.46 -37.43 34.81
CA LEU A 833 8.51 -37.69 33.72
C LEU A 833 8.98 -37.09 32.39
N TRP A 834 9.51 -35.86 32.43
CA TRP A 834 9.96 -35.17 31.22
C TRP A 834 11.17 -35.88 30.62
N ILE A 835 12.10 -36.31 31.48
CA ILE A 835 13.27 -37.13 31.14
C ILE A 835 12.84 -38.48 30.55
N ALA A 836 11.90 -39.19 31.17
CA ALA A 836 11.40 -40.47 30.69
C ALA A 836 10.76 -40.36 29.30
N LEU A 837 9.94 -39.32 29.07
CA LEU A 837 9.31 -39.07 27.78
C LEU A 837 10.33 -38.73 26.68
N ARG A 838 11.37 -37.95 27.01
CA ARG A 838 12.51 -37.73 26.10
C ARG A 838 13.24 -39.04 25.78
N ASP A 839 13.47 -39.88 26.78
CA ASP A 839 14.21 -41.14 26.60
C ASP A 839 13.43 -42.15 25.75
N VAL A 840 12.10 -42.13 25.80
CA VAL A 840 11.25 -42.86 24.84
C VAL A 840 11.52 -42.41 23.40
N VAL A 841 11.58 -41.09 23.14
CA VAL A 841 11.87 -40.57 21.79
C VAL A 841 13.28 -40.99 21.34
N LEU A 842 14.28 -40.90 22.24
CA LEU A 842 15.65 -41.36 21.96
C LEU A 842 15.72 -42.85 21.63
N HIS A 843 15.00 -43.68 22.38
CA HIS A 843 14.93 -45.12 22.14
C HIS A 843 14.45 -45.45 20.71
N TRP A 844 13.42 -44.76 20.23
CA TRP A 844 12.92 -44.96 18.86
C TRP A 844 13.83 -44.36 17.78
N ILE A 845 14.55 -43.28 18.09
CA ILE A 845 15.61 -42.75 17.21
C ILE A 845 16.72 -43.79 17.03
N GLU A 846 17.15 -44.47 18.09
CA GLU A 846 18.12 -45.57 18.03
C GLU A 846 17.59 -46.77 17.23
N ALA A 847 16.27 -46.96 17.18
CA ALA A 847 15.62 -47.95 16.31
C ALA A 847 15.45 -47.49 14.85
N GLY A 848 15.90 -46.28 14.50
CA GLY A 848 15.91 -45.76 13.13
C GLY A 848 14.77 -44.79 12.79
N VAL A 849 13.94 -44.39 13.76
CA VAL A 849 12.81 -43.47 13.55
C VAL A 849 13.26 -42.01 13.64
N LYS A 850 12.96 -41.20 12.62
CA LYS A 850 13.32 -39.77 12.57
C LYS A 850 12.11 -38.83 12.50
N LEU A 851 10.91 -39.40 12.50
CA LEU A 851 9.65 -38.70 12.34
C LEU A 851 8.70 -39.08 13.48
N PHE A 852 8.22 -38.07 14.21
CA PHE A 852 7.26 -38.27 15.29
C PHE A 852 6.01 -37.44 15.03
N ARG A 853 4.86 -38.10 14.88
CA ARG A 853 3.55 -37.45 14.92
C ARG A 853 3.14 -37.39 16.38
N VAL A 854 3.12 -36.19 16.95
CA VAL A 854 2.80 -35.98 18.36
C VAL A 854 1.31 -35.78 18.51
N ASP A 855 0.67 -36.64 19.30
CA ASP A 855 -0.77 -36.61 19.55
C ASP A 855 -1.16 -35.49 20.52
N ASN A 856 -2.15 -34.68 20.12
CA ASN A 856 -2.77 -33.64 20.94
C ASN A 856 -1.77 -32.81 21.79
N PRO A 857 -0.67 -32.24 21.24
CA PRO A 857 0.35 -31.57 22.03
C PRO A 857 -0.17 -30.32 22.73
N HIS A 858 -1.28 -29.74 22.24
CA HIS A 858 -1.97 -28.61 22.86
C HIS A 858 -2.58 -28.92 24.23
N THR A 859 -2.66 -30.20 24.63
CA THR A 859 -3.12 -30.63 25.96
C THR A 859 -1.97 -30.80 26.95
N LYS A 860 -0.71 -30.65 26.50
CA LYS A 860 0.51 -30.79 27.31
C LYS A 860 1.23 -29.43 27.41
N PRO A 861 2.10 -29.20 28.42
CA PRO A 861 2.70 -27.89 28.64
C PRO A 861 3.62 -27.42 27.51
N LEU A 862 3.51 -26.15 27.10
CA LEU A 862 4.38 -25.54 26.09
C LEU A 862 5.88 -25.55 26.46
N PRO A 863 6.29 -25.29 27.73
CA PRO A 863 7.71 -25.35 28.10
C PRO A 863 8.31 -26.76 27.96
N PHE A 864 7.52 -27.80 28.24
CA PHE A 864 7.93 -29.19 28.03
C PHE A 864 8.28 -29.45 26.56
N TRP A 865 7.40 -29.05 25.63
CA TRP A 865 7.66 -29.22 24.21
C TRP A 865 8.86 -28.42 23.71
N ALA A 866 9.01 -27.18 24.17
CA ALA A 866 10.17 -26.35 23.81
C ALA A 866 11.48 -27.03 24.23
N TRP A 867 11.54 -27.48 25.48
CA TRP A 867 12.70 -28.19 26.02
C TRP A 867 12.97 -29.51 25.30
N LEU A 868 11.97 -30.40 25.18
CA LEU A 868 12.14 -31.73 24.59
C LEU A 868 12.58 -31.64 23.13
N ILE A 869 11.99 -30.75 22.32
CA ILE A 869 12.35 -30.61 20.91
C ILE A 869 13.78 -30.04 20.76
N GLU A 870 14.13 -29.02 21.55
CA GLU A 870 15.48 -28.45 21.53
C GLU A 870 16.53 -29.49 21.94
N ASP A 871 16.26 -30.21 23.01
CA ASP A 871 17.15 -31.23 23.57
C ASP A 871 17.33 -32.44 22.63
N ILE A 872 16.25 -32.91 21.97
CA ILE A 872 16.35 -33.94 20.93
C ILE A 872 17.15 -33.43 19.73
N ARG A 873 16.87 -32.22 19.23
CA ARG A 873 17.55 -31.67 18.04
C ARG A 873 19.01 -31.29 18.29
N ALA A 874 19.40 -30.99 19.52
CA ALA A 874 20.80 -30.80 19.87
C ALA A 874 21.63 -32.07 19.64
N ARG A 875 21.01 -33.26 19.73
CA ARG A 875 21.67 -34.56 19.49
C ARG A 875 21.37 -35.15 18.11
N HIS A 876 20.15 -34.95 17.63
CA HIS A 876 19.63 -35.50 16.37
C HIS A 876 18.90 -34.39 15.60
N PRO A 877 19.63 -33.45 14.98
CA PRO A 877 19.07 -32.26 14.34
C PRO A 877 18.21 -32.59 13.11
N ASP A 878 18.28 -33.83 12.62
CA ASP A 878 17.48 -34.38 11.53
C ASP A 878 16.07 -34.84 11.95
N VAL A 879 15.76 -34.87 13.24
CA VAL A 879 14.44 -35.30 13.75
C VAL A 879 13.36 -34.23 13.50
N VAL A 880 12.22 -34.68 12.98
CA VAL A 880 11.08 -33.84 12.62
C VAL A 880 9.86 -34.22 13.46
N PHE A 881 9.22 -33.21 14.05
CA PHE A 881 8.02 -33.36 14.87
C PHE A 881 6.82 -32.74 14.15
N LEU A 882 5.75 -33.52 14.01
CA LEU A 882 4.46 -33.09 13.50
C LEU A 882 3.49 -32.89 14.66
N SER A 883 2.99 -31.67 14.83
CA SER A 883 1.99 -31.33 15.85
C SER A 883 0.58 -31.65 15.35
N GLU A 884 -0.09 -32.63 15.95
CA GLU A 884 -1.53 -32.85 15.75
C GLU A 884 -2.36 -31.96 16.70
N ALA A 885 -2.54 -30.70 16.32
CA ALA A 885 -3.24 -29.73 17.16
C ALA A 885 -4.43 -29.10 16.43
N PHE A 886 -5.59 -29.74 16.52
CA PHE A 886 -6.86 -29.16 16.09
C PHE A 886 -7.47 -28.31 17.22
N THR A 887 -6.89 -27.13 17.42
CA THR A 887 -7.26 -26.18 18.50
C THR A 887 -7.44 -24.77 17.93
N ARG A 888 -7.43 -23.70 18.72
CA ARG A 888 -7.48 -22.30 18.23
C ARG A 888 -6.18 -21.89 17.53
N PRO A 889 -6.21 -20.97 16.53
CA PRO A 889 -5.03 -20.63 15.72
C PRO A 889 -3.82 -20.17 16.53
N ALA A 890 -4.04 -19.33 17.56
CA ALA A 890 -2.97 -18.81 18.41
C ALA A 890 -2.17 -19.93 19.11
N MET A 891 -2.83 -21.01 19.54
CA MET A 891 -2.14 -22.16 20.15
C MET A 891 -1.39 -22.98 19.10
N MET A 892 -1.96 -23.19 17.91
CA MET A 892 -1.28 -23.87 16.81
C MET A 892 0.00 -23.14 16.40
N TYR A 893 -0.06 -21.82 16.22
CA TYR A 893 1.10 -20.99 15.91
C TYR A 893 2.11 -20.96 17.05
N ARG A 894 1.65 -20.99 18.31
CA ARG A 894 2.55 -21.10 19.46
C ARG A 894 3.31 -22.43 19.46
N LEU A 895 2.66 -23.54 19.16
CA LEU A 895 3.31 -24.86 19.05
C LEU A 895 4.36 -24.86 17.94
N ALA A 896 4.05 -24.30 16.78
CA ALA A 896 5.03 -24.15 15.71
C ALA A 896 6.23 -23.29 16.15
N LYS A 897 6.01 -22.16 16.83
CA LYS A 897 7.07 -21.28 17.34
C LYS A 897 8.00 -21.95 18.37
N VAL A 898 7.48 -22.84 19.22
CA VAL A 898 8.31 -23.51 20.25
C VAL A 898 9.18 -24.64 19.71
N GLY A 899 8.95 -25.11 18.47
CA GLY A 899 9.89 -26.02 17.81
C GLY A 899 9.30 -26.99 16.79
N PHE A 900 7.99 -27.26 16.82
CA PHE A 900 7.37 -28.27 15.94
C PHE A 900 7.65 -28.01 14.46
N SER A 901 8.25 -28.97 13.74
CA SER A 901 8.63 -28.83 12.34
C SER A 901 7.44 -28.59 11.41
N GLN A 902 6.36 -29.33 11.68
CA GLN A 902 5.14 -29.39 10.89
C GLN A 902 3.92 -29.28 11.81
N SER A 903 2.78 -28.92 11.23
CA SER A 903 1.53 -28.80 11.96
C SER A 903 0.38 -29.32 11.11
N TYR A 904 -0.50 -30.13 11.70
CA TYR A 904 -1.84 -30.34 11.17
C TYR A 904 -2.58 -29.00 11.07
N THR A 905 -3.63 -28.97 10.25
CA THR A 905 -4.25 -27.72 9.81
C THR A 905 -5.77 -27.83 9.78
N TYR A 906 -6.44 -26.73 9.49
CA TYR A 906 -7.88 -26.75 9.28
C TYR A 906 -8.30 -27.18 7.87
N PHE A 907 -7.39 -27.74 7.07
CA PHE A 907 -7.63 -28.03 5.65
C PHE A 907 -8.90 -28.85 5.43
N THR A 908 -9.17 -29.86 6.25
CA THR A 908 -10.38 -30.71 6.17
C THR A 908 -11.70 -29.93 6.29
N TRP A 909 -11.70 -28.77 6.97
CA TRP A 909 -12.86 -27.89 7.15
C TRP A 909 -12.75 -26.61 6.30
N ARG A 910 -11.99 -26.64 5.21
CA ARG A 910 -11.96 -25.58 4.17
C ARG A 910 -12.41 -26.22 2.87
N GLU A 911 -13.61 -25.88 2.43
CA GLU A 911 -14.29 -26.58 1.33
C GLU A 911 -14.54 -25.65 0.15
N SER A 912 -14.90 -24.40 0.42
CA SER A 912 -15.17 -23.40 -0.61
C SER A 912 -13.90 -22.72 -1.14
N LYS A 913 -14.00 -22.15 -2.35
CA LYS A 913 -12.95 -21.32 -2.97
C LYS A 913 -12.49 -20.18 -2.05
N HIS A 914 -13.44 -19.51 -1.39
CA HIS A 914 -13.13 -18.39 -0.49
C HIS A 914 -12.35 -18.86 0.75
N GLU A 915 -12.81 -19.91 1.41
CA GLU A 915 -12.16 -20.49 2.59
C GLU A 915 -10.73 -20.97 2.31
N LEU A 916 -10.54 -21.67 1.18
CA LEU A 916 -9.22 -22.15 0.75
C LEU A 916 -8.29 -20.97 0.45
N ARG A 917 -8.76 -19.94 -0.27
CA ARG A 917 -7.97 -18.73 -0.57
C ARG A 917 -7.55 -18.00 0.70
N ALA A 918 -8.52 -17.69 1.56
CA ALA A 918 -8.28 -16.95 2.79
C ALA A 918 -7.26 -17.68 3.68
N TYR A 919 -7.42 -19.01 3.83
CA TYR A 919 -6.51 -19.79 4.67
C TYR A 919 -5.09 -19.87 4.10
N LEU A 920 -4.93 -20.07 2.79
CA LEU A 920 -3.60 -20.12 2.19
C LEU A 920 -2.91 -18.74 2.15
N GLN A 921 -3.66 -17.65 1.97
CA GLN A 921 -3.11 -16.29 2.07
C GLN A 921 -2.62 -16.00 3.49
N GLU A 922 -3.37 -16.39 4.51
CA GLU A 922 -2.91 -16.29 5.92
C GLU A 922 -1.58 -17.01 6.13
N LEU A 923 -1.45 -18.24 5.61
CA LEU A 923 -0.27 -19.08 5.80
C LEU A 923 0.94 -18.62 4.96
N ALA A 924 0.73 -18.17 3.73
CA ALA A 924 1.80 -17.84 2.79
C ALA A 924 2.29 -16.38 2.87
N ASP A 925 1.38 -15.44 3.08
CA ASP A 925 1.69 -14.00 3.05
C ASP A 925 1.80 -13.39 4.46
N GLY A 926 1.15 -14.02 5.45
CA GLY A 926 1.16 -13.57 6.84
C GLY A 926 2.41 -13.98 7.63
N ALA A 927 2.43 -13.62 8.91
CA ALA A 927 3.49 -14.01 9.84
C ALA A 927 3.77 -15.53 9.92
N PRO A 928 2.79 -16.45 9.78
CA PRO A 928 3.04 -17.89 9.81
C PRO A 928 4.07 -18.38 8.79
N ARG A 929 4.28 -17.68 7.66
CA ARG A 929 5.25 -18.07 6.62
C ARG A 929 6.67 -18.30 7.16
N GLU A 930 7.01 -17.61 8.25
CA GLU A 930 8.35 -17.69 8.85
C GLU A 930 8.55 -18.88 9.78
N PHE A 931 7.49 -19.53 10.29
CA PHE A 931 7.62 -20.56 11.33
C PHE A 931 6.62 -21.72 11.24
N PHE A 932 5.58 -21.65 10.43
CA PHE A 932 4.52 -22.65 10.33
C PHE A 932 4.64 -23.43 9.03
N ARG A 933 4.65 -24.77 9.10
CA ARG A 933 4.65 -25.63 7.90
C ARG A 933 3.40 -26.53 7.92
N PRO A 934 2.42 -26.28 7.04
CA PRO A 934 1.16 -27.00 7.05
C PRO A 934 1.33 -28.43 6.51
N ASN A 935 0.86 -29.43 7.26
CA ASN A 935 0.69 -30.80 6.78
C ASN A 935 -0.79 -31.05 6.47
N PHE A 936 -1.14 -31.11 5.18
CA PHE A 936 -2.52 -31.26 4.70
C PHE A 936 -2.90 -32.73 4.59
N PHE A 937 -3.34 -33.33 5.70
CA PHE A 937 -4.01 -34.62 5.66
C PHE A 937 -5.42 -34.50 5.07
N VAL A 938 -5.76 -35.35 4.10
CA VAL A 938 -7.09 -35.37 3.47
C VAL A 938 -8.15 -36.04 4.35
N ASN A 939 -7.72 -36.98 5.19
CA ASN A 939 -8.49 -37.67 6.21
C ASN A 939 -7.53 -38.16 7.32
N THR A 940 -8.05 -38.52 8.47
CA THR A 940 -7.31 -39.20 9.56
C THR A 940 -8.22 -40.24 10.20
N PRO A 941 -7.72 -41.18 11.02
CA PRO A 941 -8.60 -42.16 11.70
C PRO A 941 -9.67 -41.52 12.59
N ASP A 942 -9.46 -40.27 13.04
CA ASP A 942 -10.39 -39.49 13.87
C ASP A 942 -11.25 -38.48 13.08
N ILE A 943 -10.91 -38.26 11.81
CA ILE A 943 -11.56 -37.29 10.93
C ILE A 943 -11.85 -37.98 9.59
N ASN A 944 -13.05 -38.55 9.50
CA ASN A 944 -13.81 -38.80 8.27
C ASN A 944 -14.54 -37.49 7.92
N PRO A 945 -13.96 -36.62 7.08
CA PRO A 945 -14.52 -35.30 6.83
C PRO A 945 -15.94 -35.42 6.29
N ARG A 946 -16.86 -34.59 6.78
CA ARG A 946 -18.28 -34.61 6.33
C ARG A 946 -18.41 -34.47 4.82
N TYR A 947 -17.57 -33.65 4.20
CA TYR A 947 -17.48 -33.49 2.75
C TYR A 947 -17.28 -34.83 2.01
N LEU A 948 -16.67 -35.84 2.63
CA LEU A 948 -16.40 -37.13 1.98
C LEU A 948 -17.46 -38.21 2.28
N HIS A 949 -18.41 -37.97 3.18
CA HIS A 949 -19.39 -38.97 3.59
C HIS A 949 -20.21 -39.47 2.40
N ASN A 950 -20.07 -40.75 2.07
CA ASN A 950 -20.71 -41.39 0.91
C ASN A 950 -20.51 -40.63 -0.42
N ALA A 951 -19.40 -39.90 -0.53
CA ALA A 951 -19.09 -39.06 -1.68
C ALA A 951 -18.72 -39.87 -2.94
N PRO A 952 -18.93 -39.32 -4.14
CA PRO A 952 -18.43 -39.92 -5.37
C PRO A 952 -16.90 -39.89 -5.42
N ARG A 953 -16.33 -40.78 -6.24
CA ARG A 953 -14.88 -40.88 -6.48
C ARG A 953 -14.22 -39.52 -6.77
N SER A 954 -14.85 -38.72 -7.62
CA SER A 954 -14.39 -37.39 -8.04
C SER A 954 -14.06 -36.48 -6.86
N GLN A 955 -14.85 -36.53 -5.79
CA GLN A 955 -14.68 -35.70 -4.61
C GLN A 955 -13.41 -36.03 -3.83
N PHE A 956 -13.05 -37.32 -3.73
CA PHE A 956 -11.77 -37.74 -3.16
C PHE A 956 -10.59 -37.29 -4.02
N VAL A 957 -10.72 -37.37 -5.35
CA VAL A 957 -9.69 -36.86 -6.28
C VAL A 957 -9.48 -35.36 -6.11
N ILE A 958 -10.56 -34.58 -5.97
CA ILE A 958 -10.51 -33.13 -5.71
C ILE A 958 -9.74 -32.85 -4.42
N ARG A 959 -10.07 -33.54 -3.32
CA ARG A 959 -9.39 -33.33 -2.03
C ARG A 959 -7.92 -33.72 -2.07
N ALA A 960 -7.56 -34.81 -2.74
CA ALA A 960 -6.18 -35.21 -2.96
C ALA A 960 -5.42 -34.15 -3.78
N ALA A 961 -6.00 -33.66 -4.87
CA ALA A 961 -5.38 -32.63 -5.71
C ALA A 961 -5.16 -31.31 -4.94
N LEU A 962 -6.16 -30.84 -4.17
CA LEU A 962 -6.02 -29.65 -3.35
C LEU A 962 -4.90 -29.80 -2.31
N ALA A 963 -4.87 -30.91 -1.56
CA ALA A 963 -3.86 -31.15 -0.55
C ALA A 963 -2.44 -31.20 -1.16
N ALA A 964 -2.31 -31.97 -2.23
CA ALA A 964 -1.06 -32.22 -2.95
C ALA A 964 -0.52 -30.97 -3.67
N LEU A 965 -1.37 -30.06 -4.15
CA LEU A 965 -0.91 -28.90 -4.90
C LEU A 965 -0.73 -27.66 -4.01
N LEU A 966 -1.52 -27.51 -2.95
CA LEU A 966 -1.48 -26.32 -2.10
C LEU A 966 -0.36 -26.36 -1.05
N SER A 967 -0.05 -27.53 -0.46
CA SER A 967 0.99 -27.64 0.57
C SER A 967 2.24 -28.41 0.11
N GLY A 968 3.41 -28.07 0.66
CA GLY A 968 4.62 -28.87 0.52
C GLY A 968 4.54 -30.21 1.25
N VAL A 969 3.75 -30.31 2.34
CA VAL A 969 3.53 -31.56 3.07
C VAL A 969 2.04 -31.91 3.05
N TRP A 970 1.72 -33.13 2.63
CA TRP A 970 0.35 -33.64 2.63
C TRP A 970 0.34 -35.12 3.01
N GLY A 971 -0.83 -35.63 3.39
CA GLY A 971 -0.97 -37.04 3.71
C GLY A 971 -2.38 -37.58 3.57
N MET A 972 -2.50 -38.89 3.72
CA MET A 972 -3.78 -39.59 3.79
C MET A 972 -3.70 -40.81 4.72
N TYR A 973 -4.84 -41.20 5.24
CA TYR A 973 -5.03 -42.44 5.99
C TYR A 973 -5.64 -43.52 5.09
N SER A 974 -5.07 -44.73 5.18
CA SER A 974 -5.39 -45.90 4.38
C SER A 974 -6.89 -46.19 4.34
N GLY A 975 -7.42 -46.40 3.13
CA GLY A 975 -8.85 -46.51 2.86
C GLY A 975 -9.36 -45.32 2.04
N PHE A 976 -8.68 -44.18 2.09
CA PHE A 976 -8.98 -43.02 1.23
C PHE A 976 -8.89 -43.38 -0.26
N GLU A 977 -7.86 -44.14 -0.65
CA GLU A 977 -7.61 -44.49 -2.04
C GLU A 977 -8.67 -45.42 -2.67
N ILE A 978 -9.50 -46.06 -1.85
CA ILE A 978 -10.62 -46.91 -2.28
C ILE A 978 -11.99 -46.30 -1.95
N GLY A 979 -12.02 -45.03 -1.52
CA GLY A 979 -13.24 -44.28 -1.23
C GLY A 979 -13.98 -44.72 0.03
N GLU A 980 -13.28 -45.21 1.06
CA GLU A 980 -13.91 -45.48 2.36
C GLU A 980 -14.29 -44.16 3.05
N SER A 981 -15.59 -43.97 3.31
CA SER A 981 -16.10 -42.78 4.01
C SER A 981 -17.44 -42.98 4.72
N ALA A 982 -17.88 -44.23 4.91
CA ALA A 982 -19.12 -44.50 5.63
C ALA A 982 -19.01 -43.95 7.06
N PRO A 983 -19.91 -43.04 7.48
CA PRO A 983 -19.85 -42.47 8.82
C PRO A 983 -20.51 -43.39 9.86
N LEU A 984 -20.00 -43.32 11.10
CA LEU A 984 -20.60 -44.03 12.24
C LEU A 984 -22.01 -43.50 12.53
N ASP A 985 -22.16 -42.18 12.55
CA ASP A 985 -23.43 -41.46 12.66
C ASP A 985 -23.40 -40.21 11.75
N GLU A 986 -24.57 -39.68 11.38
CA GLU A 986 -24.68 -38.57 10.42
C GLU A 986 -24.15 -37.22 10.94
N ALA A 987 -23.96 -37.08 12.26
CA ALA A 987 -23.54 -35.83 12.88
C ALA A 987 -22.03 -35.78 13.17
N GLY A 988 -21.37 -36.92 13.31
CA GLY A 988 -19.97 -37.08 13.68
C GLY A 988 -19.03 -37.06 12.48
N GLU A 989 -17.74 -37.15 12.78
CA GLU A 989 -16.65 -37.32 11.79
C GLU A 989 -15.90 -38.64 12.02
N GLU A 990 -16.52 -39.61 12.69
CA GLU A 990 -15.91 -40.92 12.94
C GLU A 990 -16.32 -41.91 11.84
N TYR A 991 -15.38 -42.79 11.45
CA TYR A 991 -15.65 -43.87 10.51
C TYR A 991 -16.57 -44.93 11.14
N ARG A 992 -17.48 -45.49 10.34
CA ARG A 992 -18.15 -46.75 10.66
C ARG A 992 -17.13 -47.88 10.60
N ASP A 993 -17.23 -48.80 11.55
CA ASP A 993 -16.32 -49.95 11.70
C ASP A 993 -14.85 -49.48 11.74
N ALA A 994 -14.60 -48.39 12.48
CA ALA A 994 -13.32 -47.70 12.50
C ALA A 994 -12.18 -48.64 12.88
N GLU A 995 -11.13 -48.64 12.06
CA GLU A 995 -9.91 -49.44 12.24
C GLU A 995 -9.20 -49.17 13.58
N LYS A 996 -9.50 -48.05 14.25
CA LYS A 996 -9.08 -47.79 15.64
C LYS A 996 -9.56 -48.86 16.63
N TYR A 997 -10.66 -49.56 16.36
CA TYR A 997 -11.26 -50.52 17.29
C TYR A 997 -11.39 -51.94 16.74
N GLU A 998 -11.04 -52.17 15.47
CA GLU A 998 -11.11 -53.48 14.81
C GLU A 998 -10.01 -53.67 13.77
N LEU A 999 -9.79 -54.92 13.34
CA LEU A 999 -8.91 -55.23 12.21
C LEU A 999 -9.65 -54.95 10.90
N ARG A 1000 -8.95 -54.37 9.92
CA ARG A 1000 -9.57 -53.95 8.65
C ARG A 1000 -8.80 -54.44 7.43
N ALA A 1001 -9.24 -55.58 6.88
CA ALA A 1001 -8.79 -56.05 5.57
C ALA A 1001 -9.46 -55.25 4.44
N ARG A 1002 -8.71 -54.90 3.39
CA ARG A 1002 -9.17 -54.07 2.27
C ARG A 1002 -8.83 -54.71 0.93
N ASP A 1003 -9.73 -54.56 -0.04
CA ASP A 1003 -9.44 -54.89 -1.44
C ASP A 1003 -8.78 -53.70 -2.13
N TRP A 1004 -7.46 -53.74 -2.24
CA TRP A 1004 -6.65 -52.68 -2.85
C TRP A 1004 -6.83 -52.59 -4.38
N HIS A 1005 -7.40 -53.61 -5.01
CA HIS A 1005 -7.65 -53.68 -6.45
C HIS A 1005 -9.07 -53.29 -6.84
N ARG A 1006 -9.87 -52.79 -5.88
CA ARG A 1006 -11.24 -52.35 -6.11
C ARG A 1006 -11.32 -51.38 -7.32
N PRO A 1007 -12.22 -51.63 -8.29
CA PRO A 1007 -12.42 -50.73 -9.42
C PRO A 1007 -12.73 -49.30 -8.96
N GLY A 1008 -12.10 -48.33 -9.61
CA GLY A 1008 -12.24 -46.92 -9.25
C GLY A 1008 -11.33 -46.44 -8.13
N ASN A 1009 -10.32 -47.23 -7.72
CA ASN A 1009 -9.27 -46.74 -6.82
C ASN A 1009 -8.56 -45.48 -7.36
N LEU A 1010 -7.90 -44.75 -6.46
CA LEU A 1010 -7.27 -43.46 -6.75
C LEU A 1010 -5.74 -43.54 -6.87
N ALA A 1011 -5.18 -44.75 -6.85
CA ALA A 1011 -3.73 -44.94 -6.76
C ALA A 1011 -3.00 -44.27 -7.93
N GLY A 1012 -3.59 -44.30 -9.14
CA GLY A 1012 -3.04 -43.65 -10.33
C GLY A 1012 -2.98 -42.11 -10.22
N GLU A 1013 -4.05 -41.47 -9.77
CA GLU A 1013 -4.10 -40.02 -9.56
C GLU A 1013 -3.16 -39.59 -8.43
N ILE A 1014 -3.09 -40.37 -7.35
CA ILE A 1014 -2.17 -40.10 -6.23
C ILE A 1014 -0.71 -40.20 -6.71
N ALA A 1015 -0.38 -41.24 -7.49
CA ALA A 1015 0.94 -41.40 -8.11
C ALA A 1015 1.27 -40.24 -9.06
N LEU A 1016 0.30 -39.78 -9.87
CA LEU A 1016 0.44 -38.59 -10.72
C LEU A 1016 0.77 -37.34 -9.89
N LEU A 1017 -0.04 -37.04 -8.87
CA LEU A 1017 0.15 -35.86 -8.02
C LEU A 1017 1.51 -35.89 -7.31
N ASN A 1018 1.89 -37.03 -6.73
CA ASN A 1018 3.18 -37.18 -6.06
C ASN A 1018 4.38 -37.08 -7.02
N ARG A 1019 4.26 -37.64 -8.23
CA ARG A 1019 5.29 -37.48 -9.27
C ARG A 1019 5.46 -36.01 -9.65
N VAL A 1020 4.37 -35.31 -9.93
CA VAL A 1020 4.36 -33.87 -10.28
C VAL A 1020 4.98 -33.03 -9.17
N ARG A 1021 4.62 -33.28 -7.91
CA ARG A 1021 5.22 -32.60 -6.74
C ARG A 1021 6.73 -32.81 -6.66
N ARG A 1022 7.21 -34.04 -6.89
CA ARG A 1022 8.64 -34.39 -6.82
C ARG A 1022 9.46 -33.71 -7.91
N THR A 1023 8.93 -33.57 -9.13
CA THR A 1023 9.64 -32.98 -10.27
C THR A 1023 9.59 -31.45 -10.32
N HIS A 1024 8.73 -30.80 -9.54
CA HIS A 1024 8.53 -29.35 -9.59
C HIS A 1024 8.73 -28.69 -8.21
N PRO A 1025 9.89 -28.04 -7.98
CA PRO A 1025 10.22 -27.38 -6.71
C PRO A 1025 9.17 -26.38 -6.21
N ALA A 1026 8.43 -25.72 -7.11
CA ALA A 1026 7.35 -24.82 -6.73
C ALA A 1026 6.23 -25.49 -5.90
N LEU A 1027 6.02 -26.80 -6.04
CA LEU A 1027 5.02 -27.54 -5.28
C LEU A 1027 5.56 -28.12 -3.96
N GLN A 1028 6.84 -27.90 -3.65
CA GLN A 1028 7.51 -28.48 -2.49
C GLN A 1028 7.45 -27.59 -1.24
N THR A 1029 6.63 -26.55 -1.29
CA THR A 1029 6.35 -25.62 -0.21
C THR A 1029 4.90 -25.14 -0.33
N HIS A 1030 4.34 -24.55 0.72
CA HIS A 1030 3.05 -23.84 0.65
C HIS A 1030 3.20 -22.37 0.22
N LEU A 1031 4.44 -21.86 0.20
CA LEU A 1031 4.79 -20.50 -0.19
C LEU A 1031 4.82 -20.32 -1.72
N GLY A 1032 4.94 -19.07 -2.17
CA GLY A 1032 5.06 -18.75 -3.60
C GLY A 1032 3.75 -18.96 -4.38
N ILE A 1033 2.62 -19.02 -3.69
CA ILE A 1033 1.29 -19.16 -4.28
C ILE A 1033 0.72 -17.79 -4.68
N THR A 1034 0.03 -17.73 -5.81
CA THR A 1034 -0.74 -16.56 -6.24
C THR A 1034 -2.08 -17.06 -6.79
N PHE A 1035 -3.18 -16.60 -6.21
CA PHE A 1035 -4.52 -16.94 -6.71
C PHE A 1035 -4.86 -16.09 -7.92
N LEU A 1036 -5.21 -16.75 -9.03
CA LEU A 1036 -5.52 -16.09 -10.28
C LEU A 1036 -7.00 -15.73 -10.34
N ASP A 1037 -7.32 -14.64 -11.04
CA ASP A 1037 -8.71 -14.23 -11.22
C ASP A 1037 -9.44 -15.23 -12.12
N SER A 1038 -10.64 -15.63 -11.68
CA SER A 1038 -11.51 -16.58 -12.37
C SER A 1038 -12.94 -16.39 -11.87
N PRO A 1039 -13.92 -16.12 -12.75
CA PRO A 1039 -15.29 -15.77 -12.37
C PRO A 1039 -16.14 -16.97 -11.92
N ASN A 1040 -15.68 -18.22 -12.11
CA ASN A 1040 -16.42 -19.39 -11.65
C ASN A 1040 -16.02 -19.73 -10.20
N ASP A 1041 -16.96 -19.64 -9.27
CA ASP A 1041 -16.72 -19.92 -7.85
C ASP A 1041 -16.51 -21.41 -7.54
N SER A 1042 -16.94 -22.29 -8.44
CA SER A 1042 -16.67 -23.73 -8.37
C SER A 1042 -15.30 -24.11 -8.91
N VAL A 1043 -14.47 -23.16 -9.39
CA VAL A 1043 -13.11 -23.45 -9.87
C VAL A 1043 -12.09 -22.59 -9.13
N LEU A 1044 -11.14 -23.26 -8.48
CA LEU A 1044 -9.99 -22.62 -7.85
C LEU A 1044 -8.80 -22.64 -8.82
N VAL A 1045 -8.34 -21.47 -9.25
CA VAL A 1045 -7.17 -21.31 -10.12
C VAL A 1045 -6.06 -20.60 -9.36
N PHE A 1046 -4.85 -21.15 -9.41
CA PHE A 1046 -3.68 -20.57 -8.76
C PHE A 1046 -2.40 -20.91 -9.50
N ARG A 1047 -1.38 -20.06 -9.31
CA ARG A 1047 0.01 -20.35 -9.68
C ARG A 1047 0.83 -20.65 -8.44
N LYS A 1048 1.85 -21.49 -8.59
CA LYS A 1048 2.96 -21.65 -7.64
C LYS A 1048 4.27 -21.50 -8.39
N ALA A 1049 5.16 -20.69 -7.84
CA ALA A 1049 6.45 -20.40 -8.47
C ALA A 1049 7.61 -20.43 -7.47
N THR A 1050 8.77 -20.87 -7.94
CA THR A 1050 10.04 -20.60 -7.25
C THR A 1050 10.38 -19.10 -7.34
N PRO A 1051 11.14 -18.53 -6.40
CA PRO A 1051 11.47 -17.10 -6.40
C PRO A 1051 12.14 -16.60 -7.69
N ASN A 1052 12.93 -17.45 -8.34
CA ASN A 1052 13.63 -17.16 -9.61
C ASN A 1052 12.81 -17.54 -10.86
N LEU A 1053 11.56 -18.00 -10.69
CA LEU A 1053 10.64 -18.37 -11.77
C LEU A 1053 11.18 -19.45 -12.73
N ASP A 1054 12.10 -20.31 -12.28
CA ASP A 1054 12.62 -21.45 -13.05
C ASP A 1054 11.67 -22.67 -13.03
N SER A 1055 10.74 -22.69 -12.07
CA SER A 1055 9.66 -23.65 -11.93
C SER A 1055 8.38 -22.89 -11.66
N VAL A 1056 7.52 -22.75 -12.68
CA VAL A 1056 6.19 -22.13 -12.55
C VAL A 1056 5.12 -23.15 -12.92
N ILE A 1057 4.23 -23.40 -11.96
CA ILE A 1057 3.07 -24.29 -12.11
C ILE A 1057 1.80 -23.45 -12.04
N VAL A 1058 0.89 -23.63 -12.99
CA VAL A 1058 -0.49 -23.15 -12.91
C VAL A 1058 -1.38 -24.37 -12.72
N ALA A 1059 -2.33 -24.30 -11.79
CA ALA A 1059 -3.28 -25.36 -11.56
C ALA A 1059 -4.70 -24.80 -11.48
N ALA A 1060 -5.65 -25.55 -12.02
CA ALA A 1060 -7.08 -25.31 -11.88
C ALA A 1060 -7.72 -26.57 -11.29
N VAL A 1061 -8.53 -26.40 -10.25
CA VAL A 1061 -9.23 -27.51 -9.58
C VAL A 1061 -10.72 -27.18 -9.48
N SER A 1062 -11.57 -28.08 -9.98
CA SER A 1062 -13.01 -28.03 -9.77
C SER A 1062 -13.31 -28.40 -8.32
N LEU A 1063 -14.19 -27.63 -7.67
CA LEU A 1063 -14.74 -27.89 -6.35
C LEU A 1063 -16.10 -28.58 -6.43
N ASP A 1064 -16.67 -28.69 -7.63
CA ASP A 1064 -17.90 -29.43 -7.92
C ASP A 1064 -17.55 -30.88 -8.30
N PRO A 1065 -17.96 -31.88 -7.50
CA PRO A 1065 -17.67 -33.28 -7.78
C PRO A 1065 -18.68 -33.92 -8.75
N TRP A 1066 -19.71 -33.21 -9.19
CA TRP A 1066 -20.82 -33.77 -9.96
C TRP A 1066 -20.89 -33.27 -11.39
N ALA A 1067 -20.77 -31.95 -11.61
CA ALA A 1067 -20.93 -31.36 -12.94
C ALA A 1067 -19.59 -30.90 -13.53
N PRO A 1068 -19.40 -31.00 -14.88
CA PRO A 1068 -18.29 -30.34 -15.55
C PRO A 1068 -18.29 -28.83 -15.30
N GLN A 1069 -17.12 -28.28 -14.99
CA GLN A 1069 -16.94 -26.87 -14.68
C GLN A 1069 -15.95 -26.24 -15.65
N ALA A 1070 -16.30 -25.07 -16.18
CA ALA A 1070 -15.43 -24.31 -17.06
C ALA A 1070 -15.27 -22.87 -16.58
N THR A 1071 -14.11 -22.27 -16.87
CA THR A 1071 -13.85 -20.89 -16.53
C THR A 1071 -12.73 -20.31 -17.39
N ASP A 1072 -12.80 -19.00 -17.62
CA ASP A 1072 -11.65 -18.21 -18.04
C ASP A 1072 -10.84 -17.81 -16.82
N PHE A 1073 -9.52 -17.65 -16.97
CA PHE A 1073 -8.66 -17.10 -15.93
C PHE A 1073 -7.57 -16.22 -16.52
N THR A 1074 -7.08 -15.26 -15.73
CA THR A 1074 -6.08 -14.29 -16.18
C THR A 1074 -4.74 -14.53 -15.49
N LEU A 1075 -3.68 -14.69 -16.27
CA LEU A 1075 -2.30 -14.73 -15.79
C LEU A 1075 -1.86 -13.34 -15.31
N ASP A 1076 -1.18 -13.26 -14.17
CA ASP A 1076 -0.78 -11.99 -13.57
C ASP A 1076 0.39 -11.32 -14.32
N ALA A 1077 0.37 -9.98 -14.41
CA ALA A 1077 1.41 -9.19 -15.09
C ALA A 1077 2.80 -9.34 -14.45
N ALA A 1078 2.87 -9.62 -13.14
CA ALA A 1078 4.13 -9.81 -12.43
C ALA A 1078 4.89 -11.07 -12.92
N LEU A 1079 4.19 -12.06 -13.48
CA LEU A 1079 4.80 -13.22 -14.14
C LEU A 1079 5.69 -12.81 -15.32
N TYR A 1080 5.10 -12.04 -16.25
CA TYR A 1080 5.77 -11.61 -17.47
C TYR A 1080 6.93 -10.66 -17.16
N ALA A 1081 6.71 -9.74 -16.21
CA ALA A 1081 7.75 -8.84 -15.71
C ALA A 1081 8.94 -9.60 -15.12
N GLY A 1082 8.68 -10.65 -14.32
CA GLY A 1082 9.74 -11.46 -13.70
C GLY A 1082 10.58 -12.26 -14.70
N TRP A 1083 10.02 -12.60 -15.86
CA TRP A 1083 10.76 -13.21 -16.98
C TRP A 1083 11.36 -12.19 -17.95
N ALA A 1084 11.18 -10.89 -17.70
CA ALA A 1084 11.58 -9.81 -18.60
C ALA A 1084 11.02 -9.98 -20.03
N VAL A 1085 9.77 -10.42 -20.15
CA VAL A 1085 9.05 -10.53 -21.44
C VAL A 1085 7.82 -9.61 -21.46
N PRO A 1086 7.36 -9.16 -22.63
CA PRO A 1086 6.14 -8.36 -22.73
C PRO A 1086 4.93 -9.09 -22.15
N GLU A 1087 4.01 -8.34 -21.53
CA GLU A 1087 2.75 -8.90 -21.05
C GLU A 1087 1.95 -9.52 -22.20
N GLY A 1088 1.43 -10.73 -21.98
CA GLY A 1088 0.72 -11.50 -23.00
C GLY A 1088 1.60 -12.17 -24.06
N ALA A 1089 2.93 -12.14 -23.90
CA ALA A 1089 3.85 -12.91 -24.74
C ALA A 1089 3.51 -14.40 -24.76
N ALA A 1090 3.90 -15.09 -25.84
CA ALA A 1090 3.66 -16.52 -25.99
C ALA A 1090 4.39 -17.32 -24.90
N LEU A 1091 3.67 -18.25 -24.28
CA LEU A 1091 4.19 -19.16 -23.25
C LEU A 1091 4.14 -20.60 -23.74
N ARG A 1092 5.21 -21.34 -23.49
CA ARG A 1092 5.25 -22.79 -23.65
C ARG A 1092 4.60 -23.43 -22.43
N VAL A 1093 3.67 -24.34 -22.69
CA VAL A 1093 2.86 -24.97 -21.66
C VAL A 1093 2.96 -26.47 -21.78
N THR A 1094 3.18 -27.17 -20.68
CA THR A 1094 3.14 -28.63 -20.61
C THR A 1094 2.06 -29.04 -19.64
N ASP A 1095 1.03 -29.71 -20.13
CA ASP A 1095 0.05 -30.38 -19.28
C ASP A 1095 0.72 -31.56 -18.59
N LEU A 1096 0.80 -31.51 -17.26
CA LEU A 1096 1.52 -32.50 -16.46
C LEU A 1096 0.68 -33.74 -16.16
N ALA A 1097 -0.63 -33.70 -16.40
CA ALA A 1097 -1.51 -34.85 -16.30
C ALA A 1097 -1.56 -35.63 -17.62
N ALA A 1098 -1.76 -34.92 -18.74
CA ALA A 1098 -1.88 -35.53 -20.07
C ALA A 1098 -0.53 -35.70 -20.80
N GLY A 1099 0.51 -34.97 -20.40
CA GLY A 1099 1.84 -35.01 -21.03
C GLY A 1099 1.95 -34.22 -22.34
N HIS A 1100 0.88 -33.53 -22.76
CA HIS A 1100 0.87 -32.75 -24.00
C HIS A 1100 1.49 -31.37 -23.82
N THR A 1101 2.20 -30.89 -24.84
CA THR A 1101 2.73 -29.53 -24.89
C THR A 1101 1.88 -28.65 -25.80
N ALA A 1102 1.56 -27.45 -25.33
CA ALA A 1102 0.82 -26.44 -26.06
C ALA A 1102 1.54 -25.08 -25.97
N ARG A 1103 1.01 -24.10 -26.70
CA ARG A 1103 1.42 -22.70 -26.62
C ARG A 1103 0.21 -21.86 -26.20
N TRP A 1104 0.38 -21.06 -25.16
CA TRP A 1104 -0.63 -20.09 -24.72
C TRP A 1104 -0.24 -18.70 -25.22
N HIS A 1105 -1.23 -17.92 -25.64
CA HIS A 1105 -1.08 -16.54 -26.11
C HIS A 1105 -1.96 -15.61 -25.30
N GLY A 1106 -1.52 -14.36 -25.10
CA GLY A 1106 -2.26 -13.40 -24.29
C GLY A 1106 -2.29 -13.76 -22.80
N THR A 1107 -2.99 -12.95 -22.02
CA THR A 1107 -3.08 -13.10 -20.56
C THR A 1107 -4.28 -13.96 -20.13
N ARG A 1108 -5.35 -14.02 -20.94
CA ARG A 1108 -6.58 -14.76 -20.64
C ARG A 1108 -6.50 -16.18 -21.21
N GLN A 1109 -6.71 -17.18 -20.35
CA GLN A 1109 -6.70 -18.60 -20.67
C GLN A 1109 -8.04 -19.23 -20.29
N TYR A 1110 -8.36 -20.39 -20.87
CA TYR A 1110 -9.62 -21.12 -20.64
C TYR A 1110 -9.33 -22.54 -20.15
N VAL A 1111 -10.17 -23.04 -19.25
CA VAL A 1111 -10.15 -24.44 -18.81
C VAL A 1111 -11.56 -25.00 -18.72
N ASN A 1112 -11.71 -26.29 -19.06
CA ASN A 1112 -12.88 -27.11 -18.79
C ASN A 1112 -12.44 -28.38 -18.03
N LEU A 1113 -13.09 -28.67 -16.92
CA LEU A 1113 -12.77 -29.75 -15.99
C LEU A 1113 -13.99 -30.67 -15.84
N ASP A 1114 -13.84 -31.94 -16.21
CA ASP A 1114 -14.90 -32.95 -16.06
C ASP A 1114 -14.59 -33.83 -14.82
N PRO A 1115 -15.44 -33.82 -13.78
CA PRO A 1115 -15.21 -34.58 -12.57
C PRO A 1115 -15.21 -36.10 -12.78
N HIS A 1116 -15.80 -36.60 -13.87
CA HIS A 1116 -15.80 -38.02 -14.21
C HIS A 1116 -14.56 -38.46 -14.99
N ALA A 1117 -13.78 -37.51 -15.52
CA ALA A 1117 -12.49 -37.77 -16.15
C ALA A 1117 -11.32 -37.34 -15.25
N LEU A 1118 -11.14 -36.03 -15.06
CA LEU A 1118 -10.15 -35.46 -14.17
C LEU A 1118 -10.64 -34.09 -13.67
N PRO A 1119 -10.94 -33.90 -12.38
CA PRO A 1119 -11.49 -32.66 -11.84
C PRO A 1119 -10.44 -31.56 -11.67
N PHE A 1120 -9.24 -31.71 -12.23
CA PHE A 1120 -8.17 -30.74 -12.15
C PHE A 1120 -7.32 -30.75 -13.42
N ALA A 1121 -6.62 -29.65 -13.66
CA ALA A 1121 -5.58 -29.54 -14.67
C ALA A 1121 -4.34 -28.88 -14.06
N ILE A 1122 -3.16 -29.33 -14.47
CA ILE A 1122 -1.88 -28.86 -13.94
C ILE A 1122 -0.96 -28.60 -15.11
N TRP A 1123 -0.44 -27.38 -15.20
CA TRP A 1123 0.45 -26.97 -16.27
C TRP A 1123 1.75 -26.45 -15.73
N ARG A 1124 2.86 -26.89 -16.32
CA ARG A 1124 4.13 -26.16 -16.24
C ARG A 1124 4.13 -25.12 -17.35
N ILE A 1125 4.44 -23.87 -17.00
CA ILE A 1125 4.55 -22.78 -17.97
C ILE A 1125 5.96 -22.17 -17.96
N ALA A 1126 6.41 -21.69 -19.12
CA ALA A 1126 7.67 -20.98 -19.31
C ALA A 1126 7.57 -20.06 -20.55
N PRO A 1127 8.44 -19.04 -20.69
CA PRO A 1127 8.53 -18.25 -21.91
C PRO A 1127 8.80 -19.15 -23.14
N ASP A 1128 8.15 -18.84 -24.28
CA ASP A 1128 8.29 -19.65 -25.51
C ASP A 1128 9.64 -19.44 -26.21
N ALA A 1129 10.26 -18.26 -26.03
CA ALA A 1129 11.60 -17.93 -26.53
C ALA A 1129 12.71 -18.56 -25.65
N PRO A 1130 13.79 -19.11 -26.23
CA PRO A 1130 14.90 -19.68 -25.50
C PRO A 1130 15.84 -18.57 -25.00
N HIS A 1131 15.36 -17.74 -24.09
CA HIS A 1131 16.20 -16.83 -23.33
C HIS A 1131 15.74 -16.89 -21.87
N LEU A 1132 16.19 -17.94 -21.16
CA LEU A 1132 16.47 -17.74 -19.74
C LEU A 1132 17.54 -16.65 -19.70
N PRO A 1133 17.35 -15.52 -18.98
CA PRO A 1133 18.48 -14.69 -18.65
C PRO A 1133 19.45 -15.58 -17.87
N ALA A 1134 20.67 -15.76 -18.39
CA ALA A 1134 21.79 -16.11 -17.54
C ALA A 1134 21.80 -15.10 -16.40
N TYR A 1135 21.84 -15.59 -15.17
CA TYR A 1135 22.06 -14.84 -13.92
C TYR A 1135 22.34 -13.34 -14.14
N ALA A 1136 21.43 -12.48 -13.68
CA ALA A 1136 21.83 -11.13 -13.29
C ALA A 1136 22.66 -11.21 -12.00
N THR A 1137 23.90 -11.70 -12.11
CA THR A 1137 24.97 -11.12 -11.30
C THR A 1137 25.03 -9.65 -11.66
N GLN A 1138 24.99 -8.79 -10.63
CA GLN A 1138 25.26 -7.34 -10.60
C GLN A 1138 25.55 -6.64 -11.94
N PRO A 1139 25.00 -5.43 -12.18
CA PRO A 1139 25.60 -4.57 -13.20
C PRO A 1139 27.01 -4.17 -12.74
N ALA A 1140 28.01 -4.87 -13.28
CA ALA A 1140 29.36 -4.36 -13.42
C ALA A 1140 29.31 -3.18 -14.41
N THR A 1141 29.94 -2.09 -13.98
CA THR A 1141 30.17 -0.85 -14.68
C THR A 1141 30.67 -1.02 -16.14
N SER A 1142 30.07 -0.29 -17.09
CA SER A 1142 30.80 0.26 -18.23
C SER A 1142 30.31 1.68 -18.53
N GLY A 1143 31.25 2.60 -18.63
CA GLY A 1143 31.00 4.00 -18.93
C GLY A 1143 31.30 4.36 -20.39
N SER A 1144 30.84 5.57 -20.72
CA SER A 1144 31.23 6.49 -21.81
C SER A 1144 30.80 6.18 -23.25
N GLY A 1145 30.12 7.16 -23.86
CA GLY A 1145 29.94 7.26 -25.32
C GLY A 1145 28.78 8.14 -25.82
N ASP A 1146 28.80 9.43 -25.50
CA ASP A 1146 28.44 10.60 -26.34
C ASP A 1146 27.10 10.74 -27.14
N GLN A 1147 26.52 11.95 -27.01
CA GLN A 1147 25.67 12.72 -27.93
C GLN A 1147 24.19 12.33 -28.22
N ARG A 1148 23.26 12.84 -27.41
CA ARG A 1148 22.29 13.94 -27.68
C ARG A 1148 21.10 13.89 -26.73
#